data_AF-A0A7S3M9N6-F1
#
_entry.id   AF-A0A7S3M9N6-F1
#
_cell.length_a   1.000
_cell.length_b   1.000
_cell.length_c   1.000
_cell.angle_alpha   90.00
_cell.angle_beta   90.00
_cell.angle_gamma   90.00
#
_symmetry.space_group_name_H-M   'P 1'
#
loop_
_entity.id
_entity.type
_entity.pdbx_description
1 polymer ?
#
loop_
_entity_poly.entity_id
_entity_poly.type
_entity_poly.pdbx_seq_one_letter_code
_entity_poly.pdbx_strand_id
1 'polypeptide(L)'
;AAVISLATMSTCYLCALLCILICGQNSVSAYVAPYDLEVIPASLPPVVIPEGYNKHVPRKIWMAVKDIKDELPGHIQNFLKKNALWEANICDNDCKDKFMNTTFAGTSVQWAYNLVRTPQYFASKADIWRYAVLYTYGGMYLDDDSDIRQPLDEIVQPEDRLVLSEEGASSMGDCYVPTFHLSDTHTYFTYGHNVTKAKHYTGKGDDTVGHEFFHGNTLINWAMFAAPRHPLYHRALQNIVEIIRSMYLQHSVVHLTRWDVKFKPIFCTTGFVLTYSVREIELENNIAPEWLPRISINNFREYGGNVKAISTQKDPNHYRQELKHSAPPFLKEFSPLNWERYMQYLEGKAVMGDGGKEILLIQNGTKRHFPGYDTFLNMHFTDKHIKHVGDDILNKIPEGSVIKPTEKIESVYSKQHVHKVLGQQRAHAQGTSAQKKQAQIDRKIKAAFSGAEHQAVLTEGQKQISNFLKEVQEVVNSREMGCWGDDYGGTRDDFLKDQWEDVLKTTPVMVYPLCTGMFQLGNTLGYYFNDIACADISGAHFVAVHKTFKMTQPELLVTNTPDLPPLVLSASGDATKSSSDASAMKALPVKDDPRYAFFNNLPDIIPHVHPLESAKVKENMKSVCHCLQFCWENNQAPWLQRVPLIGRTLRPAIDAYVRTANAETTGTLLNPATDKSTLPMGSFLPLVPNATIQYRCGDNIGFGKSKYGLLPFSAYKGHRLPKDIVRYIYVIADSPNRSPGNVYSGRCETILQRLFAYLVKEHPQAVVVLKRGGDLFLDYARIAYSNVAVCSASTFCLWPALSNQHGQVHFPLTPLVAKADTNLTAPNLGANFNWISEVQMIKQFKHYRPWDRVIDDLESM
;
A
#
# COMPACT_ATOMS: atom_id res chain seq x y z
N ALA A 1 77.91 34.47 39.68
CA ALA A 1 77.20 33.19 39.85
C ALA A 1 75.70 33.26 39.54
N ALA A 2 75.00 34.39 39.74
CA ALA A 2 73.54 34.47 39.52
C ALA A 2 73.08 34.69 38.06
N VAL A 3 73.96 35.10 37.14
CA VAL A 3 73.57 35.37 35.72
C VAL A 3 73.65 34.11 34.84
N ILE A 4 74.39 33.08 35.26
CA ILE A 4 74.52 31.82 34.50
C ILE A 4 73.31 30.89 34.74
N SER A 5 72.53 31.11 35.81
CA SER A 5 71.41 30.21 36.18
C SER A 5 70.09 30.52 35.46
N LEU A 6 69.94 31.70 34.84
CA LEU A 6 68.74 32.05 34.08
C LEU A 6 68.83 31.64 32.60
N ALA A 7 70.05 31.62 32.03
CA ALA A 7 70.24 31.18 30.64
C ALA A 7 70.00 29.67 30.48
N THR A 8 70.41 28.86 31.47
CA THR A 8 70.26 27.39 31.41
C THR A 8 68.81 26.93 31.59
N MET A 9 67.99 27.63 32.39
CA MET A 9 66.56 27.32 32.50
C MET A 9 65.78 27.65 31.22
N SER A 10 66.13 28.73 30.52
CA SER A 10 65.44 29.12 29.28
C SER A 10 65.76 28.17 28.12
N THR A 11 67.00 27.68 28.01
CA THR A 11 67.38 26.67 27.01
C THR A 11 66.79 25.30 27.31
N CYS A 12 66.67 24.89 28.57
CA CYS A 12 65.98 23.63 28.93
C CYS A 12 64.48 23.70 28.64
N TYR A 13 63.83 24.84 28.87
CA TYR A 13 62.41 25.01 28.52
C TYR A 13 62.19 25.04 27.00
N LEU A 14 63.07 25.70 26.23
CA LEU A 14 62.98 25.67 24.77
C LEU A 14 63.28 24.29 24.20
N CYS A 15 64.27 23.56 24.72
CA CYS A 15 64.54 22.18 24.30
C CYS A 15 63.41 21.22 24.71
N ALA A 16 62.78 21.41 25.86
CA ALA A 16 61.62 20.61 26.26
C ALA A 16 60.39 20.91 25.36
N LEU A 17 60.14 22.18 25.02
CA LEU A 17 59.09 22.57 24.08
C LEU A 17 59.39 22.09 22.65
N LEU A 18 60.65 22.15 22.19
CA LEU A 18 61.05 21.59 20.90
C LEU A 18 60.97 20.07 20.90
N CYS A 19 61.35 19.37 21.97
CA CYS A 19 61.16 17.92 22.07
C CYS A 19 59.67 17.54 22.12
N ILE A 20 58.81 18.31 22.76
CA ILE A 20 57.35 18.08 22.73
C ILE A 20 56.79 18.36 21.32
N LEU A 21 57.30 19.36 20.61
CA LEU A 21 56.88 19.68 19.24
C LEU A 21 57.43 18.69 18.20
N ILE A 22 58.65 18.17 18.38
CA ILE A 22 59.31 17.24 17.46
C ILE A 22 58.90 15.78 17.75
N CYS A 23 58.72 15.38 19.02
CA CYS A 23 58.18 14.06 19.36
C CYS A 23 56.64 14.00 19.27
N GLY A 24 55.95 15.14 19.29
CA GLY A 24 54.50 15.25 19.06
C GLY A 24 54.10 15.09 17.58
N GLN A 25 55.07 15.04 16.67
CA GLN A 25 54.87 14.73 15.24
C GLN A 25 55.15 13.27 14.89
N ASN A 26 55.06 12.35 15.85
CA ASN A 26 54.69 10.99 15.50
C ASN A 26 53.25 11.06 15.01
N SER A 27 53.09 11.08 13.69
CA SER A 27 51.84 10.90 12.97
C SER A 27 51.04 9.79 13.63
N VAL A 28 50.13 10.19 14.52
CA VAL A 28 49.03 9.34 14.97
C VAL A 28 48.28 9.06 13.69
N SER A 29 48.58 7.93 13.06
CA SER A 29 47.71 7.37 12.04
C SER A 29 46.35 7.30 12.72
N ALA A 30 45.46 8.22 12.34
CA ALA A 30 44.15 8.31 12.94
C ALA A 30 43.54 6.92 12.80
N TYR A 31 43.27 6.25 13.92
CA TYR A 31 42.65 4.94 13.88
C TYR A 31 41.30 5.11 13.16
N VAL A 32 41.23 4.66 11.92
CA VAL A 32 39.99 4.61 11.15
C VAL A 32 39.33 3.29 11.51
N ALA A 33 38.11 3.36 12.04
CA ALA A 33 37.37 2.15 12.36
C ALA A 33 37.12 1.33 11.07
N PRO A 34 37.13 -0.01 11.11
CA PRO A 34 37.00 -0.83 9.91
C PRO A 34 35.74 -0.56 9.07
N TYR A 35 34.67 -0.08 9.70
CA TYR A 35 33.41 0.29 9.04
C TYR A 35 33.38 1.72 8.47
N ASP A 36 34.41 2.54 8.77
CA ASP A 36 34.62 3.87 8.18
C ASP A 36 35.63 3.80 7.00
N LEU A 37 36.13 2.61 6.68
CA LEU A 37 36.96 2.38 5.49
C LEU A 37 36.12 2.49 4.21
N GLU A 38 36.79 2.77 3.09
CA GLU A 38 36.17 2.79 1.76
C GLU A 38 35.42 1.48 1.47
N VAL A 39 34.27 1.62 0.81
CA VAL A 39 33.41 0.47 0.46
C VAL A 39 34.02 -0.33 -0.69
N ILE A 40 34.68 0.36 -1.62
CA ILE A 40 35.30 -0.22 -2.81
C ILE A 40 36.82 -0.13 -2.69
N PRO A 41 37.56 -1.17 -3.11
CA PRO A 41 39.02 -1.13 -3.16
C PRO A 41 39.54 -0.02 -4.08
N ALA A 42 40.68 0.58 -3.71
CA ALA A 42 41.34 1.60 -4.52
C ALA A 42 41.73 1.09 -5.93
N SER A 43 42.00 -0.20 -6.06
CA SER A 43 42.28 -0.87 -7.33
C SER A 43 41.51 -2.17 -7.43
N LEU A 44 40.86 -2.40 -8.57
CA LEU A 44 40.17 -3.65 -8.85
C LEU A 44 40.80 -4.36 -10.06
N PRO A 45 40.67 -5.69 -10.16
CA PRO A 45 41.17 -6.43 -11.30
C PRO A 45 40.63 -5.90 -12.64
N PRO A 46 41.45 -5.89 -13.72
CA PRO A 46 40.98 -5.53 -15.05
C PRO A 46 39.97 -6.55 -15.55
N VAL A 47 38.96 -6.08 -16.29
CA VAL A 47 37.97 -6.94 -16.94
C VAL A 47 38.35 -7.08 -18.40
N VAL A 48 38.66 -8.30 -18.83
CA VAL A 48 39.01 -8.61 -20.21
C VAL A 48 37.73 -8.94 -20.99
N ILE A 49 37.46 -8.16 -22.03
CA ILE A 49 36.36 -8.42 -22.98
C ILE A 49 36.98 -8.98 -24.26
N PRO A 50 36.56 -10.16 -24.75
CA PRO A 50 37.11 -10.74 -25.97
C PRO A 50 36.96 -9.81 -27.18
N GLU A 51 37.95 -9.82 -28.07
CA GLU A 51 37.91 -9.06 -29.32
C GLU A 51 36.73 -9.53 -30.19
N GLY A 52 35.94 -8.57 -30.70
CA GLY A 52 34.70 -8.85 -31.44
C GLY A 52 33.46 -9.10 -30.58
N TYR A 53 33.56 -9.08 -29.25
CA TYR A 53 32.40 -9.10 -28.36
C TYR A 53 31.78 -7.69 -28.23
N ASN A 54 30.50 -7.55 -28.55
CA ASN A 54 29.82 -6.26 -28.70
C ASN A 54 28.83 -5.93 -27.58
N LYS A 55 28.86 -6.63 -26.43
CA LYS A 55 27.94 -6.38 -25.30
C LYS A 55 28.69 -5.93 -24.05
N HIS A 56 28.03 -5.16 -23.19
CA HIS A 56 28.64 -4.65 -21.95
C HIS A 56 28.66 -5.66 -20.80
N VAL A 57 27.72 -6.62 -20.75
CA VAL A 57 27.74 -7.72 -19.78
C VAL A 57 28.70 -8.81 -20.28
N PRO A 58 29.81 -9.13 -19.59
CA PRO A 58 30.75 -10.14 -20.05
C PRO A 58 30.18 -11.56 -19.93
N ARG A 59 30.68 -12.49 -20.77
CA ARG A 59 30.29 -13.91 -20.77
C ARG A 59 30.87 -14.71 -19.58
N LYS A 60 30.49 -14.32 -18.36
CA LYS A 60 30.85 -15.00 -17.10
C LYS A 60 29.60 -15.39 -16.35
N ILE A 61 29.56 -16.61 -15.82
CA ILE A 61 28.49 -17.10 -14.96
C ILE A 61 29.08 -17.28 -13.56
N TRP A 62 28.43 -16.73 -12.54
CA TRP A 62 28.80 -16.86 -11.14
C TRP A 62 27.72 -17.64 -10.40
N MET A 63 28.11 -18.71 -9.73
CA MET A 63 27.20 -19.52 -8.91
C MET A 63 27.79 -19.72 -7.52
N ALA A 64 27.00 -19.44 -6.49
CA ALA A 64 27.36 -19.78 -5.12
C ALA A 64 26.82 -21.18 -4.80
N VAL A 65 27.72 -22.10 -4.47
CA VAL A 65 27.36 -23.45 -4.00
C VAL A 65 27.81 -23.63 -2.55
N LYS A 66 27.30 -24.69 -1.91
CA LYS A 66 27.72 -25.07 -0.56
C LYS A 66 29.13 -25.68 -0.56
N ASP A 67 29.33 -26.72 -1.36
CA ASP A 67 30.60 -27.40 -1.58
C ASP A 67 30.76 -27.66 -3.08
N ILE A 68 31.93 -27.31 -3.65
CA ILE A 68 32.21 -27.49 -5.08
C ILE A 68 32.39 -28.97 -5.46
N LYS A 69 32.59 -29.84 -4.48
CA LYS A 69 32.70 -31.30 -4.67
C LYS A 69 31.34 -31.98 -4.83
N ASP A 70 30.25 -31.32 -4.47
CA ASP A 70 28.91 -31.85 -4.65
C ASP A 70 28.59 -31.92 -6.15
N GLU A 71 27.92 -33.00 -6.58
CA GLU A 71 27.50 -33.13 -7.98
C GLU A 71 26.51 -32.01 -8.32
N LEU A 72 26.80 -31.26 -9.39
CA LEU A 72 25.91 -30.22 -9.84
C LEU A 72 24.55 -30.81 -10.25
N PRO A 73 23.43 -30.21 -9.84
CA PRO A 73 22.12 -30.66 -10.26
C PRO A 73 21.98 -30.75 -11.79
N GLY A 74 21.26 -31.75 -12.29
CA GLY A 74 21.13 -31.98 -13.75
C GLY A 74 20.60 -30.77 -14.53
N HIS A 75 19.78 -29.90 -13.90
CA HIS A 75 19.34 -28.66 -14.53
C HIS A 75 20.49 -27.65 -14.74
N ILE A 76 21.42 -27.54 -13.77
CA ILE A 76 22.63 -26.71 -13.91
C ILE A 76 23.55 -27.28 -14.98
N GLN A 77 23.76 -28.60 -15.03
CA GLN A 77 24.56 -29.23 -16.09
C GLN A 77 24.00 -28.90 -17.49
N ASN A 78 22.68 -29.00 -17.66
CA ASN A 78 21.99 -28.63 -18.90
C ASN A 78 22.11 -27.13 -19.20
N PHE A 79 21.96 -26.28 -18.20
CA PHE A 79 22.12 -24.83 -18.30
C PHE A 79 23.54 -24.45 -18.78
N LEU A 80 24.58 -25.03 -18.19
CA LEU A 80 25.97 -24.78 -18.58
C LEU A 80 26.27 -25.31 -19.98
N LYS A 81 25.79 -26.51 -20.33
CA LYS A 81 25.95 -27.07 -21.68
C LYS A 81 25.34 -26.18 -22.76
N LYS A 82 24.16 -25.62 -22.50
CA LYS A 82 23.47 -24.69 -23.41
C LYS A 82 24.21 -23.36 -23.54
N ASN A 83 24.91 -22.94 -22.50
CA ASN A 83 25.65 -21.67 -22.45
C ASN A 83 27.16 -21.89 -22.49
N ALA A 84 27.65 -22.82 -23.32
CA ALA A 84 29.06 -23.23 -23.35
C ALA A 84 30.05 -22.10 -23.72
N LEU A 85 29.58 -20.99 -24.30
CA LEU A 85 30.38 -19.79 -24.56
C LEU A 85 30.58 -18.90 -23.32
N TRP A 86 29.87 -19.17 -22.23
CA TRP A 86 29.97 -18.45 -20.97
C TRP A 86 30.85 -19.21 -19.99
N GLU A 87 31.84 -18.50 -19.44
CA GLU A 87 32.78 -19.06 -18.48
C GLU A 87 32.09 -19.28 -17.12
N ALA A 88 31.94 -20.55 -16.74
CA ALA A 88 31.30 -20.93 -15.48
C ALA A 88 32.27 -20.83 -14.30
N ASN A 89 31.96 -19.95 -13.35
CA ASN A 89 32.69 -19.72 -12.11
C ASN A 89 31.81 -20.16 -10.93
N ILE A 90 31.99 -21.42 -10.52
CA ILE A 90 31.23 -22.04 -9.43
C ILE A 90 32.06 -21.92 -8.15
N CYS A 91 31.52 -21.26 -7.13
CA CYS A 91 32.25 -20.93 -5.91
C CYS A 91 31.56 -21.42 -4.65
N ASP A 92 32.24 -22.33 -3.95
CA ASP A 92 31.93 -22.75 -2.59
C ASP A 92 32.27 -21.65 -1.56
N ASN A 93 32.13 -21.95 -0.28
CA ASN A 93 32.38 -20.95 0.77
C ASN A 93 33.85 -20.50 0.83
N ASP A 94 34.80 -21.39 0.57
CA ASP A 94 36.23 -21.07 0.60
C ASP A 94 36.63 -20.18 -0.57
N CYS A 95 36.10 -20.43 -1.78
CA CYS A 95 36.26 -19.53 -2.92
C CYS A 95 35.74 -18.12 -2.59
N LYS A 96 34.52 -18.03 -2.04
CA LYS A 96 33.88 -16.75 -1.68
C LYS A 96 34.71 -15.99 -0.65
N ASP A 97 35.16 -16.67 0.41
CA ASP A 97 35.98 -16.08 1.46
C ASP A 97 37.34 -15.62 0.93
N LYS A 98 37.98 -16.42 0.08
CA LYS A 98 39.24 -16.03 -0.58
C LYS A 98 39.05 -14.79 -1.45
N PHE A 99 37.99 -14.73 -2.24
CA PHE A 99 37.68 -13.56 -3.07
C PHE A 99 37.51 -12.30 -2.22
N MET A 100 36.66 -12.35 -1.19
CA MET A 100 36.41 -11.20 -0.32
C MET A 100 37.68 -10.75 0.42
N ASN A 101 38.50 -11.69 0.90
CA ASN A 101 39.71 -11.38 1.65
C ASN A 101 40.89 -10.94 0.78
N THR A 102 40.82 -11.10 -0.53
CA THR A 102 41.88 -10.68 -1.46
C THR A 102 41.47 -9.46 -2.26
N THR A 103 40.30 -9.49 -2.89
CA THR A 103 39.83 -8.41 -3.77
C THR A 103 39.28 -7.25 -2.97
N PHE A 104 38.51 -7.51 -1.91
CA PHE A 104 37.93 -6.48 -1.04
C PHE A 104 38.77 -6.23 0.23
N ALA A 105 40.03 -6.68 0.24
CA ALA A 105 40.93 -6.51 1.36
C ALA A 105 41.03 -5.04 1.81
N GLY A 106 40.88 -4.78 3.11
CA GLY A 106 40.99 -3.42 3.68
C GLY A 106 39.79 -2.51 3.38
N THR A 107 38.64 -3.07 3.02
CA THR A 107 37.40 -2.31 2.82
C THR A 107 36.39 -2.56 3.94
N SER A 108 35.44 -1.64 4.09
CA SER A 108 34.31 -1.83 5.01
C SER A 108 33.38 -2.96 4.57
N VAL A 109 33.34 -3.30 3.27
CA VAL A 109 32.59 -4.45 2.74
C VAL A 109 33.19 -5.78 3.21
N GLN A 110 34.52 -5.93 3.17
CA GLN A 110 35.18 -7.12 3.73
C GLN A 110 34.90 -7.25 5.23
N TRP A 111 34.99 -6.14 5.97
CA TRP A 111 34.65 -6.13 7.39
C TRP A 111 33.22 -6.62 7.63
N ALA A 112 32.24 -6.05 6.92
CA ALA A 112 30.84 -6.42 7.04
C ALA A 112 30.59 -7.90 6.70
N TYR A 113 31.20 -8.39 5.61
CA TYR A 113 31.16 -9.79 5.19
C TYR A 113 31.70 -10.75 6.26
N ASN A 114 32.84 -10.41 6.88
CA ASN A 114 33.48 -11.24 7.88
C ASN A 114 32.72 -11.27 9.21
N LEU A 115 31.96 -10.21 9.51
CA LEU A 115 31.18 -10.08 10.74
C LEU A 115 29.91 -10.92 10.76
N VAL A 116 29.35 -11.27 9.59
CA VAL A 116 28.19 -12.19 9.47
C VAL A 116 28.53 -13.55 10.09
N ARG A 117 27.66 -14.04 10.98
CA ARG A 117 27.87 -15.30 11.71
C ARG A 117 27.72 -16.52 10.80
N THR A 118 28.70 -17.42 10.87
CA THR A 118 28.73 -18.68 10.15
C THR A 118 28.82 -19.83 11.15
N PRO A 119 28.22 -21.01 10.87
CA PRO A 119 27.65 -21.44 9.58
C PRO A 119 26.19 -21.00 9.31
N GLN A 120 25.47 -20.45 10.28
CA GLN A 120 24.01 -20.27 10.21
C GLN A 120 23.53 -19.28 9.13
N TYR A 121 24.40 -18.33 8.74
CA TYR A 121 24.05 -17.26 7.79
C TYR A 121 24.94 -17.27 6.52
N PHE A 122 25.36 -18.46 6.05
CA PHE A 122 26.10 -18.56 4.77
C PHE A 122 25.36 -17.93 3.58
N ALA A 123 24.03 -18.02 3.55
CA ALA A 123 23.21 -17.38 2.51
C ALA A 123 23.41 -15.85 2.48
N SER A 124 23.53 -15.20 3.65
CA SER A 124 23.78 -13.76 3.74
C SER A 124 25.18 -13.38 3.26
N LYS A 125 26.20 -14.23 3.51
CA LYS A 125 27.52 -14.05 2.91
C LYS A 125 27.45 -14.15 1.39
N ALA A 126 26.70 -15.12 0.85
CA ALA A 126 26.49 -15.25 -0.59
C ALA A 126 25.78 -14.03 -1.21
N ASP A 127 24.84 -13.40 -0.50
CA ASP A 127 24.22 -12.13 -0.92
C ASP A 127 25.23 -10.97 -1.03
N ILE A 128 26.12 -10.80 -0.05
CA ILE A 128 27.17 -9.77 -0.12
C ILE A 128 28.15 -10.09 -1.25
N TRP A 129 28.58 -11.36 -1.34
CA TRP A 129 29.52 -11.83 -2.34
C TRP A 129 29.00 -11.64 -3.76
N ARG A 130 27.72 -11.95 -4.04
CA ARG A 130 27.18 -11.83 -5.41
C ARG A 130 27.17 -10.38 -5.90
N TYR A 131 26.91 -9.40 -5.03
CA TYR A 131 27.03 -7.99 -5.42
C TYR A 131 28.49 -7.59 -5.63
N ALA A 132 29.38 -8.03 -4.74
CA ALA A 132 30.81 -7.75 -4.83
C ALA A 132 31.46 -8.34 -6.10
N VAL A 133 31.12 -9.58 -6.46
CA VAL A 133 31.67 -10.26 -7.64
C VAL A 133 31.11 -9.68 -8.94
N LEU A 134 29.80 -9.37 -9.00
CA LEU A 134 29.20 -8.70 -10.16
C LEU A 134 29.72 -7.26 -10.32
N TYR A 135 29.91 -6.52 -9.22
CA TYR A 135 30.59 -5.24 -9.28
C TYR A 135 32.03 -5.38 -9.81
N THR A 136 32.73 -6.45 -9.43
CA THR A 136 34.14 -6.67 -9.78
C THR A 136 34.33 -7.13 -11.23
N TYR A 137 33.56 -8.08 -11.69
CA TYR A 137 33.79 -8.75 -12.97
C TYR A 137 32.63 -8.64 -13.95
N GLY A 138 31.46 -8.19 -13.50
CA GLY A 138 30.23 -8.30 -14.27
C GLY A 138 29.84 -9.75 -14.54
N GLY A 139 28.98 -9.94 -15.53
CA GLY A 139 28.47 -11.22 -15.97
C GLY A 139 27.09 -11.51 -15.40
N MET A 140 26.76 -12.79 -15.31
CA MET A 140 25.51 -13.28 -14.74
C MET A 140 25.78 -13.94 -13.40
N TYR A 141 24.96 -13.65 -12.39
CA TYR A 141 24.83 -14.49 -11.20
C TYR A 141 23.59 -15.39 -11.32
N LEU A 142 23.67 -16.63 -10.85
CA LEU A 142 22.54 -17.56 -10.73
C LEU A 142 22.66 -18.39 -9.44
N ASP A 143 21.57 -18.48 -8.66
CA ASP A 143 21.46 -19.43 -7.55
C ASP A 143 21.51 -20.89 -8.09
N ASP A 144 22.20 -21.78 -7.37
CA ASP A 144 22.45 -23.18 -7.77
C ASP A 144 21.21 -24.08 -7.78
N ASP A 145 20.09 -23.59 -7.26
CA ASP A 145 18.79 -24.23 -7.30
C ASP A 145 17.80 -23.57 -8.27
N SER A 146 18.28 -22.71 -9.17
CA SER A 146 17.46 -21.95 -10.12
C SER A 146 17.90 -22.16 -11.58
N ASP A 147 17.00 -21.91 -12.53
CA ASP A 147 17.25 -22.11 -13.96
C ASP A 147 16.69 -20.96 -14.81
N ILE A 148 17.29 -20.76 -15.99
CA ILE A 148 16.75 -19.91 -17.06
C ILE A 148 16.85 -20.69 -18.39
N ARG A 149 15.70 -20.94 -19.01
CA ARG A 149 15.62 -21.81 -20.19
C ARG A 149 16.14 -21.17 -21.48
N GLN A 150 16.02 -19.86 -21.64
CA GLN A 150 16.57 -19.16 -22.79
C GLN A 150 18.12 -19.16 -22.75
N PRO A 151 18.82 -19.29 -23.89
CA PRO A 151 20.26 -19.04 -23.96
C PRO A 151 20.62 -17.61 -23.56
N LEU A 152 21.70 -17.41 -22.78
CA LEU A 152 22.03 -16.11 -22.18
C LEU A 152 22.38 -15.04 -23.22
N ASP A 153 23.00 -15.44 -24.34
CA ASP A 153 23.29 -14.54 -25.45
C ASP A 153 22.04 -14.02 -26.17
N GLU A 154 20.88 -14.63 -25.96
CA GLU A 154 19.60 -14.15 -26.49
C GLU A 154 18.86 -13.24 -25.49
N ILE A 155 19.22 -13.33 -24.20
CA ILE A 155 18.66 -12.47 -23.14
C ILE A 155 19.37 -11.12 -23.10
N VAL A 156 20.70 -11.13 -23.11
CA VAL A 156 21.53 -9.92 -22.96
C VAL A 156 21.65 -9.20 -24.31
N GLN A 157 21.24 -7.94 -24.35
CA GLN A 157 21.38 -7.03 -25.49
C GLN A 157 22.70 -6.24 -25.44
N PRO A 158 23.21 -5.73 -26.58
CA PRO A 158 24.47 -4.97 -26.63
C PRO A 158 24.55 -3.78 -25.66
N GLU A 159 23.44 -3.04 -25.53
CA GLU A 159 23.29 -1.85 -24.71
C GLU A 159 23.06 -2.15 -23.21
N ASP A 160 22.71 -3.39 -22.86
CA ASP A 160 22.41 -3.75 -21.48
C ASP A 160 23.64 -3.61 -20.59
N ARG A 161 23.54 -2.78 -19.55
CA ARG A 161 24.53 -2.72 -18.47
C ARG A 161 24.06 -3.39 -17.19
N LEU A 162 22.78 -3.62 -17.04
CA LEU A 162 22.19 -4.30 -15.91
C LEU A 162 20.84 -4.86 -16.32
N VAL A 163 20.62 -6.15 -16.07
CA VAL A 163 19.33 -6.80 -16.26
C VAL A 163 18.94 -7.46 -14.94
N LEU A 164 17.80 -7.05 -14.40
CA LEU A 164 17.22 -7.58 -13.16
C LEU A 164 15.82 -8.14 -13.44
N SER A 165 15.21 -8.75 -12.43
CA SER A 165 13.80 -9.14 -12.51
C SER A 165 13.06 -8.85 -11.20
N GLU A 166 11.74 -8.74 -11.29
CA GLU A 166 10.85 -8.59 -10.15
C GLU A 166 10.33 -9.95 -9.64
N GLU A 167 10.13 -10.10 -8.32
CA GLU A 167 9.32 -11.14 -7.69
C GLU A 167 8.23 -10.53 -6.81
N GLY A 168 7.08 -11.20 -6.71
CA GLY A 168 5.90 -10.71 -6.00
C GLY A 168 6.20 -10.09 -4.62
N ALA A 169 5.37 -9.13 -4.20
CA ALA A 169 5.52 -8.37 -2.96
C ALA A 169 6.08 -9.20 -1.78
N SER A 170 7.08 -8.66 -1.08
CA SER A 170 7.73 -9.36 0.03
C SER A 170 6.71 -9.78 1.10
N SER A 171 6.75 -11.04 1.51
CA SER A 171 5.86 -11.55 2.57
C SER A 171 6.32 -11.17 3.99
N MET A 172 7.34 -10.31 4.13
CA MET A 172 8.03 -10.02 5.41
C MET A 172 7.67 -8.66 6.02
N GLY A 173 6.82 -7.88 5.36
CA GLY A 173 6.43 -6.54 5.80
C GLY A 173 7.59 -5.54 5.76
N ASP A 174 7.47 -4.45 6.52
CA ASP A 174 8.46 -3.36 6.54
C ASP A 174 9.82 -3.85 7.05
N CYS A 175 10.88 -3.60 6.26
CA CYS A 175 12.24 -4.02 6.59
C CYS A 175 12.94 -3.10 7.58
N TYR A 176 12.69 -1.80 7.51
CA TYR A 176 13.47 -0.81 8.24
C TYR A 176 12.59 0.04 9.14
N VAL A 177 13.16 0.50 10.26
CA VAL A 177 12.47 1.40 11.16
C VAL A 177 12.19 2.75 10.49
N PRO A 178 11.10 3.46 10.86
CA PRO A 178 10.66 4.67 10.15
C PRO A 178 11.68 5.82 10.03
N THR A 179 12.70 5.82 10.90
CA THR A 179 13.76 6.83 10.92
C THR A 179 14.97 6.49 10.05
N PHE A 180 15.09 5.24 9.59
CA PHE A 180 16.21 4.80 8.74
C PHE A 180 15.93 5.16 7.29
N HIS A 181 16.96 5.55 6.54
CA HIS A 181 16.79 6.20 5.25
C HIS A 181 16.17 5.29 4.17
N LEU A 182 16.48 4.00 4.23
CA LEU A 182 15.86 2.97 3.38
C LEU A 182 14.41 2.62 3.76
N SER A 183 13.85 3.18 4.83
CA SER A 183 12.44 2.96 5.16
C SER A 183 11.52 3.77 4.23
N ASP A 184 10.36 3.22 3.91
CA ASP A 184 9.33 3.91 3.11
C ASP A 184 8.91 5.22 3.77
N THR A 185 8.85 5.23 5.10
CA THR A 185 8.49 6.42 5.88
C THR A 185 9.53 7.52 5.71
N HIS A 186 10.82 7.22 5.91
CA HIS A 186 11.87 8.20 5.70
C HIS A 186 11.93 8.65 4.24
N THR A 187 11.88 7.71 3.29
CA THR A 187 11.91 8.01 1.86
C THR A 187 10.79 8.96 1.48
N TYR A 188 9.56 8.70 1.93
CA TYR A 188 8.42 9.58 1.71
C TYR A 188 8.63 10.97 2.34
N PHE A 189 9.13 11.04 3.58
CA PHE A 189 9.38 12.32 4.24
C PHE A 189 10.51 13.14 3.59
N THR A 190 11.57 12.47 3.12
CA THR A 190 12.76 13.10 2.54
C THR A 190 12.49 13.56 1.11
N TYR A 191 11.93 12.70 0.27
CA TYR A 191 11.76 12.97 -1.15
C TYR A 191 10.35 13.49 -1.52
N GLY A 192 9.36 13.32 -0.64
CA GLY A 192 8.01 13.88 -0.83
C GLY A 192 7.42 13.57 -2.21
N HIS A 193 7.11 14.61 -2.97
CA HIS A 193 6.56 14.54 -4.32
C HIS A 193 7.55 14.04 -5.40
N ASN A 194 8.86 13.95 -5.12
CA ASN A 194 9.81 13.39 -6.09
C ASN A 194 9.69 11.86 -6.21
N VAL A 195 9.04 11.21 -5.23
CA VAL A 195 8.72 9.77 -5.29
C VAL A 195 7.89 9.41 -6.51
N THR A 196 6.97 10.29 -6.92
CA THR A 196 6.11 10.08 -8.09
C THR A 196 6.76 10.51 -9.42
N LYS A 197 8.00 11.03 -9.38
CA LYS A 197 8.78 11.44 -10.55
C LYS A 197 9.95 10.50 -10.83
N ALA A 198 10.16 9.52 -9.95
CA ALA A 198 11.15 8.48 -10.16
C ALA A 198 10.77 7.74 -11.45
N LYS A 199 11.76 7.35 -12.27
CA LYS A 199 11.51 6.75 -13.60
C LYS A 199 10.74 5.42 -13.54
N HIS A 200 10.61 4.85 -12.35
CA HIS A 200 10.10 3.54 -11.99
C HIS A 200 10.55 2.51 -13.02
N TYR A 201 11.78 2.00 -12.93
CA TYR A 201 12.28 1.04 -13.93
C TYR A 201 11.32 -0.15 -14.04
N THR A 202 10.52 -0.21 -15.11
CA THR A 202 9.56 -1.27 -15.35
C THR A 202 10.00 -2.11 -16.54
N GLY A 203 9.69 -3.40 -16.50
CA GLY A 203 10.08 -4.34 -17.55
C GLY A 203 9.21 -4.37 -18.80
N LYS A 204 8.23 -3.47 -18.91
CA LYS A 204 7.37 -3.33 -20.07
C LYS A 204 7.16 -1.84 -20.33
N GLY A 205 7.37 -1.42 -21.58
CA GLY A 205 7.21 -0.04 -22.06
C GLY A 205 5.77 0.46 -22.03
N ASP A 206 5.16 0.43 -20.85
CA ASP A 206 3.89 1.05 -20.54
C ASP A 206 4.07 1.81 -19.22
N ASP A 207 4.52 3.06 -19.34
CA ASP A 207 4.73 4.01 -18.24
C ASP A 207 3.39 4.44 -17.57
N THR A 208 2.32 3.66 -17.73
CA THR A 208 0.94 4.01 -17.34
C THR A 208 0.44 3.26 -16.11
N VAL A 209 1.27 2.43 -15.46
CA VAL A 209 0.89 1.60 -14.30
C VAL A 209 1.64 2.03 -13.04
N GLY A 210 0.99 2.85 -12.20
CA GLY A 210 1.26 2.98 -10.76
C GLY A 210 2.59 3.61 -10.30
N HIS A 211 2.50 4.57 -9.38
CA HIS A 211 3.62 5.23 -8.67
C HIS A 211 4.39 4.33 -7.67
N GLU A 212 4.35 3.01 -7.83
CA GLU A 212 5.02 2.05 -6.94
C GLU A 212 6.30 1.54 -7.61
N PHE A 213 7.45 1.68 -6.93
CA PHE A 213 8.71 1.08 -7.39
C PHE A 213 8.50 -0.41 -7.66
N PHE A 214 8.80 -0.84 -8.88
CA PHE A 214 8.66 -2.23 -9.33
C PHE A 214 7.24 -2.80 -9.15
N HIS A 215 6.17 -2.04 -9.35
CA HIS A 215 4.79 -2.52 -9.21
C HIS A 215 4.45 -3.10 -7.82
N GLY A 216 5.10 -2.61 -6.76
CA GLY A 216 4.96 -3.13 -5.39
C GLY A 216 5.68 -4.46 -5.15
N ASN A 217 6.51 -4.89 -6.09
CA ASN A 217 7.32 -6.10 -6.04
C ASN A 217 8.72 -5.84 -5.46
N THR A 218 9.44 -6.93 -5.18
CA THR A 218 10.84 -6.90 -4.77
C THR A 218 11.72 -7.25 -5.97
N LEU A 219 12.89 -6.64 -6.10
CA LEU A 219 13.89 -7.12 -7.06
C LEU A 219 14.48 -8.44 -6.59
N ILE A 220 14.54 -9.41 -7.50
CA ILE A 220 15.19 -10.69 -7.22
C ILE A 220 16.69 -10.50 -7.12
N ASN A 221 17.33 -11.31 -6.28
CA ASN A 221 18.78 -11.45 -6.25
C ASN A 221 19.26 -12.86 -6.62
N TRP A 222 18.35 -13.79 -6.94
CA TRP A 222 18.68 -15.17 -7.33
C TRP A 222 19.19 -15.28 -8.78
N ALA A 223 18.90 -14.29 -9.64
CA ALA A 223 19.51 -14.14 -10.96
C ALA A 223 19.66 -12.65 -11.32
N MET A 224 20.83 -12.26 -11.84
CA MET A 224 21.13 -10.87 -12.21
C MET A 224 22.20 -10.85 -13.30
N PHE A 225 22.12 -9.91 -14.24
CA PHE A 225 23.14 -9.67 -15.27
C PHE A 225 23.71 -8.28 -15.11
N ALA A 226 25.02 -8.10 -15.22
CA ALA A 226 25.61 -6.77 -15.05
C ALA A 226 26.91 -6.57 -15.82
N ALA A 227 27.09 -5.35 -16.31
CA ALA A 227 28.39 -4.82 -16.65
C ALA A 227 29.21 -4.63 -15.37
N PRO A 228 30.54 -4.79 -15.43
CA PRO A 228 31.39 -4.50 -14.30
C PRO A 228 31.26 -3.03 -13.86
N ARG A 229 31.50 -2.78 -12.56
CA ARG A 229 31.48 -1.45 -11.93
C ARG A 229 30.11 -0.76 -11.92
N HIS A 230 29.01 -1.50 -12.02
CA HIS A 230 27.68 -0.91 -11.99
C HIS A 230 27.43 -0.09 -10.70
N PRO A 231 27.02 1.20 -10.78
CA PRO A 231 26.84 2.08 -9.61
C PRO A 231 25.86 1.53 -8.57
N LEU A 232 24.83 0.81 -9.04
CA LEU A 232 23.86 0.16 -8.17
C LEU A 232 24.49 -0.78 -7.13
N TYR A 233 25.42 -1.65 -7.55
CA TYR A 233 26.02 -2.59 -6.60
C TYR A 233 26.96 -1.89 -5.63
N HIS A 234 27.60 -0.79 -6.04
CA HIS A 234 28.32 0.05 -5.09
C HIS A 234 27.38 0.59 -4.00
N ARG A 235 26.22 1.16 -4.38
CA ARG A 235 25.23 1.65 -3.41
C ARG A 235 24.67 0.54 -2.54
N ALA A 236 24.34 -0.61 -3.11
CA ALA A 236 23.85 -1.75 -2.34
C ALA A 236 24.88 -2.21 -1.29
N LEU A 237 26.17 -2.26 -1.64
CA LEU A 237 27.25 -2.58 -0.72
C LEU A 237 27.43 -1.51 0.37
N GLN A 238 27.31 -0.22 0.04
CA GLN A 238 27.32 0.88 1.02
C GLN A 238 26.20 0.71 2.05
N ASN A 239 24.98 0.45 1.58
CA ASN A 239 23.80 0.27 2.42
C ASN A 239 23.91 -0.97 3.31
N ILE A 240 24.46 -2.08 2.80
CA ILE A 240 24.76 -3.28 3.60
C ILE A 240 25.73 -2.95 4.74
N VAL A 241 26.82 -2.23 4.45
CA VAL A 241 27.82 -1.82 5.45
C VAL A 241 27.17 -0.95 6.52
N GLU A 242 26.32 0.01 6.15
CA GLU A 242 25.64 0.88 7.10
C GLU A 242 24.68 0.12 8.03
N ILE A 243 23.91 -0.82 7.49
CA ILE A 243 23.01 -1.67 8.28
C ILE A 243 23.82 -2.54 9.25
N ILE A 244 24.88 -3.21 8.76
CA ILE A 244 25.74 -4.07 9.58
C ILE A 244 26.49 -3.25 10.64
N ARG A 245 26.98 -2.06 10.31
CA ARG A 245 27.54 -1.09 11.27
C ARG A 245 26.54 -0.74 12.35
N SER A 246 25.32 -0.40 11.97
CA SER A 246 24.27 -0.06 12.92
C SER A 246 23.97 -1.23 13.86
N MET A 247 23.91 -2.46 13.34
CA MET A 247 23.76 -3.67 14.15
C MET A 247 24.98 -3.93 15.05
N TYR A 248 26.21 -3.77 14.56
CA TYR A 248 27.45 -3.93 15.32
C TYR A 248 27.53 -2.96 16.50
N LEU A 249 27.07 -1.72 16.29
CA LEU A 249 26.93 -0.68 17.32
C LEU A 249 25.67 -0.86 18.19
N GLN A 250 24.97 -1.99 18.05
CA GLN A 250 23.77 -2.36 18.79
C GLN A 250 22.55 -1.44 18.53
N HIS A 251 22.60 -0.64 17.46
CA HIS A 251 21.53 0.25 17.03
C HIS A 251 20.78 -0.37 15.84
N SER A 252 19.97 -1.42 16.07
CA SER A 252 19.26 -2.07 14.95
C SER A 252 18.33 -1.09 14.21
N VAL A 253 18.59 -0.97 12.91
CA VAL A 253 17.77 -0.23 11.93
C VAL A 253 16.76 -1.13 11.22
N VAL A 254 16.91 -2.46 11.36
CA VAL A 254 15.96 -3.44 10.86
C VAL A 254 14.74 -3.47 11.79
N HIS A 255 13.55 -3.41 11.21
CA HIS A 255 12.29 -3.49 11.93
C HIS A 255 11.95 -4.97 12.21
N LEU A 256 11.86 -5.33 13.50
CA LEU A 256 11.56 -6.68 13.96
C LEU A 256 10.45 -6.62 15.02
N THR A 257 9.43 -7.45 14.83
CA THR A 257 8.33 -7.70 15.76
C THR A 257 8.38 -9.15 16.23
N ARG A 258 7.69 -9.48 17.33
CA ARG A 258 7.60 -10.87 17.83
C ARG A 258 6.94 -11.85 16.85
N TRP A 259 6.22 -11.35 15.86
CA TRP A 259 5.52 -12.13 14.84
C TRP A 259 6.34 -12.32 13.57
N ASP A 260 7.45 -11.59 13.45
CA ASP A 260 8.31 -11.70 12.29
C ASP A 260 9.04 -13.05 12.27
N VAL A 261 9.21 -13.56 11.06
CA VAL A 261 10.01 -14.75 10.82
C VAL A 261 11.46 -14.50 11.23
N LYS A 262 12.07 -15.47 11.91
CA LYS A 262 13.44 -15.37 12.45
C LYS A 262 14.51 -15.04 11.40
N PHE A 263 14.26 -15.32 10.12
CA PHE A 263 15.16 -15.01 9.02
C PHE A 263 14.95 -13.62 8.39
N LYS A 264 13.99 -12.81 8.85
CA LYS A 264 13.79 -11.44 8.36
C LYS A 264 15.06 -10.56 8.39
N PRO A 265 15.91 -10.61 9.44
CA PRO A 265 17.17 -9.86 9.44
C PRO A 265 18.07 -10.19 8.25
N ILE A 266 18.10 -11.43 7.77
CA ILE A 266 18.88 -11.85 6.59
C ILE A 266 18.40 -11.08 5.37
N PHE A 267 17.10 -11.19 5.07
CA PHE A 267 16.53 -10.57 3.87
C PHE A 267 16.63 -9.05 3.92
N CYS A 268 16.35 -8.41 5.06
CA CYS A 268 16.42 -6.95 5.16
C CYS A 268 17.84 -6.40 5.21
N THR A 269 18.84 -7.19 5.59
CA THR A 269 20.24 -6.73 5.64
C THR A 269 20.95 -6.93 4.31
N THR A 270 20.78 -8.08 3.65
CA THR A 270 21.57 -8.45 2.46
C THR A 270 20.74 -8.76 1.21
N GLY A 271 19.49 -9.19 1.35
CA GLY A 271 18.63 -9.55 0.21
C GLY A 271 17.92 -8.34 -0.40
N PHE A 272 16.88 -7.86 0.28
CA PHE A 272 15.98 -6.79 -0.17
C PHE A 272 16.66 -5.42 -0.27
N VAL A 273 17.86 -5.26 0.31
CA VAL A 273 18.66 -4.03 0.22
C VAL A 273 18.87 -3.57 -1.23
N LEU A 274 18.90 -4.50 -2.20
CA LEU A 274 19.00 -4.18 -3.63
C LEU A 274 17.80 -3.32 -4.09
N THR A 275 16.57 -3.76 -3.79
CA THR A 275 15.33 -3.05 -4.10
C THR A 275 15.35 -1.63 -3.55
N TYR A 276 15.71 -1.48 -2.28
CA TYR A 276 15.76 -0.18 -1.62
C TYR A 276 16.90 0.71 -2.14
N SER A 277 18.01 0.13 -2.57
CA SER A 277 19.14 0.86 -3.14
C SER A 277 18.84 1.36 -4.56
N VAL A 278 18.14 0.58 -5.39
CA VAL A 278 17.68 1.08 -6.71
C VAL A 278 16.72 2.25 -6.50
N ARG A 279 15.75 2.08 -5.59
CA ARG A 279 14.80 3.15 -5.25
C ARG A 279 15.50 4.44 -4.87
N GLU A 280 16.49 4.38 -3.99
CA GLU A 280 17.21 5.56 -3.54
C GLU A 280 17.98 6.24 -4.67
N ILE A 281 18.73 5.48 -5.48
CA ILE A 281 19.45 6.03 -6.65
C ILE A 281 18.50 6.70 -7.64
N GLU A 282 17.34 6.09 -7.87
CA GLU A 282 16.32 6.60 -8.78
C GLU A 282 15.73 7.93 -8.28
N LEU A 283 15.48 8.03 -6.97
CA LEU A 283 14.99 9.26 -6.33
C LEU A 283 16.01 10.38 -6.31
N GLU A 284 17.30 10.05 -6.17
CA GLU A 284 18.39 11.01 -6.25
C GLU A 284 18.70 11.46 -7.68
N ASN A 285 18.15 10.76 -8.70
CA ASN A 285 18.50 10.93 -10.12
C ASN A 285 20.03 10.89 -10.35
N ASN A 286 20.70 9.98 -9.64
CA ASN A 286 22.17 9.96 -9.51
C ASN A 286 22.82 8.83 -10.34
N ILE A 287 22.16 8.41 -11.42
CA ILE A 287 22.69 7.41 -12.34
C ILE A 287 22.43 7.84 -13.78
N ALA A 288 23.47 7.76 -14.61
CA ALA A 288 23.37 8.18 -16.00
C ALA A 288 22.47 7.21 -16.82
N PRO A 289 21.77 7.67 -17.86
CA PRO A 289 20.78 6.88 -18.61
C PRO A 289 21.27 5.54 -19.15
N GLU A 290 22.55 5.43 -19.50
CA GLU A 290 23.17 4.20 -20.00
C GLU A 290 23.40 3.14 -18.90
N TRP A 291 23.34 3.53 -17.62
CA TRP A 291 23.47 2.65 -16.46
C TRP A 291 22.12 2.32 -15.82
N LEU A 292 21.01 2.63 -16.48
CA LEU A 292 19.69 2.25 -15.98
C LEU A 292 19.50 0.73 -16.15
N PRO A 293 18.91 0.05 -15.15
CA PRO A 293 18.61 -1.36 -15.27
C PRO A 293 17.47 -1.59 -16.27
N ARG A 294 17.60 -2.61 -17.10
CA ARG A 294 16.46 -3.26 -17.75
C ARG A 294 15.83 -4.23 -16.77
N ILE A 295 14.57 -4.02 -16.44
CA ILE A 295 13.84 -4.90 -15.52
C ILE A 295 13.08 -5.95 -16.34
N SER A 296 13.06 -7.19 -15.88
CA SER A 296 12.24 -8.28 -16.41
C SER A 296 11.11 -8.56 -15.43
N ILE A 297 9.94 -8.96 -15.91
CA ILE A 297 8.79 -9.20 -15.03
C ILE A 297 8.77 -10.64 -14.54
N ASN A 298 8.32 -10.84 -13.29
CA ASN A 298 7.96 -12.14 -12.74
C ASN A 298 9.05 -13.22 -12.86
N ASN A 299 10.17 -13.08 -12.15
CA ASN A 299 11.20 -14.12 -12.06
C ASN A 299 11.78 -14.56 -13.43
N PHE A 300 12.04 -13.62 -14.34
CA PHE A 300 12.51 -13.90 -15.70
C PHE A 300 11.61 -14.87 -16.48
N ARG A 301 10.30 -14.91 -16.19
CA ARG A 301 9.37 -15.89 -16.78
C ARG A 301 9.33 -15.86 -18.30
N GLU A 302 9.51 -14.68 -18.89
CA GLU A 302 9.62 -14.51 -20.36
C GLU A 302 10.81 -15.26 -20.99
N TYR A 303 11.85 -15.54 -20.21
CA TYR A 303 13.02 -16.35 -20.62
C TYR A 303 12.96 -17.78 -20.05
N GLY A 304 11.79 -18.19 -19.55
CA GLY A 304 11.60 -19.47 -18.87
C GLY A 304 12.36 -19.59 -17.56
N GLY A 305 12.51 -18.48 -16.82
CA GLY A 305 13.07 -18.47 -15.47
C GLY A 305 12.26 -19.36 -14.52
N ASN A 306 12.98 -20.15 -13.72
CA ASN A 306 12.42 -21.09 -12.76
C ASN A 306 13.22 -21.04 -11.46
N VAL A 307 12.71 -20.25 -10.51
CA VAL A 307 13.28 -20.16 -9.16
C VAL A 307 12.98 -21.45 -8.39
N LYS A 308 13.97 -21.99 -7.67
CA LYS A 308 13.84 -23.29 -6.97
C LYS A 308 13.42 -24.42 -7.92
N ALA A 309 14.08 -24.49 -9.08
CA ALA A 309 13.99 -25.62 -10.02
C ALA A 309 14.19 -26.98 -9.32
N ILE A 310 14.95 -26.97 -8.22
CA ILE A 310 14.96 -28.03 -7.21
C ILE A 310 14.55 -27.44 -5.85
N SER A 311 13.70 -28.14 -5.10
CA SER A 311 13.29 -27.69 -3.76
C SER A 311 14.25 -28.25 -2.71
N THR A 312 15.08 -27.37 -2.16
CA THR A 312 15.98 -27.66 -1.03
C THR A 312 15.29 -27.48 0.32
N GLN A 313 14.02 -27.06 0.35
CA GLN A 313 13.32 -26.73 1.60
C GLN A 313 13.10 -27.93 2.53
N LYS A 314 13.10 -29.16 1.99
CA LYS A 314 12.97 -30.40 2.77
C LYS A 314 14.31 -30.91 3.30
N ASP A 315 15.44 -30.33 2.89
CA ASP A 315 16.75 -30.69 3.43
C ASP A 315 16.80 -30.28 4.92
N PRO A 316 17.01 -31.23 5.86
CA PRO A 316 17.14 -30.92 7.28
C PRO A 316 18.32 -29.98 7.57
N ASN A 317 19.34 -29.93 6.71
CA ASN A 317 20.50 -29.04 6.82
C ASN A 317 20.29 -27.70 6.09
N HIS A 318 19.09 -27.43 5.57
CA HIS A 318 18.79 -26.15 4.97
C HIS A 318 18.77 -25.06 6.05
N TYR A 319 19.40 -23.90 5.81
CA TYR A 319 19.54 -22.83 6.81
C TYR A 319 18.19 -22.40 7.43
N ARG A 320 17.10 -22.40 6.65
CA ARG A 320 15.75 -22.11 7.17
C ARG A 320 15.26 -23.11 8.21
N GLN A 321 15.67 -24.38 8.14
CA GLN A 321 15.33 -25.40 9.14
C GLN A 321 16.16 -25.18 10.40
N GLU A 322 17.46 -24.90 10.28
CA GLU A 322 18.32 -24.57 11.43
C GLU A 322 17.77 -23.35 12.20
N LEU A 323 17.40 -22.29 11.50
CA LEU A 323 16.87 -21.06 12.08
C LEU A 323 15.49 -21.22 12.74
N LYS A 324 14.72 -22.27 12.43
CA LYS A 324 13.46 -22.54 13.15
C LYS A 324 13.73 -22.91 14.60
N HIS A 325 14.75 -23.74 14.84
CA HIS A 325 15.06 -24.29 16.15
C HIS A 325 15.93 -23.34 17.00
N SER A 326 16.89 -22.66 16.39
CA SER A 326 17.80 -21.72 17.06
C SER A 326 18.17 -20.57 16.13
N ALA A 327 17.97 -19.32 16.55
CA ALA A 327 18.39 -18.15 15.79
C ALA A 327 19.48 -17.41 16.57
N PRO A 328 20.77 -17.80 16.42
CA PRO A 328 21.85 -17.06 17.06
C PRO A 328 21.92 -15.63 16.50
N PRO A 329 22.58 -14.69 17.19
CA PRO A 329 22.74 -13.33 16.67
C PRO A 329 23.32 -13.34 15.24
N PHE A 330 22.76 -12.49 14.38
CA PHE A 330 23.19 -12.36 12.98
C PHE A 330 24.70 -12.09 12.84
N LEU A 331 25.26 -11.32 13.77
CA LEU A 331 26.69 -10.99 13.82
C LEU A 331 27.45 -11.91 14.79
N LYS A 332 28.73 -12.14 14.49
CA LYS A 332 29.64 -12.92 15.34
C LYS A 332 29.95 -12.21 16.66
N GLU A 333 30.07 -10.89 16.59
CA GLU A 333 30.43 -10.02 17.69
C GLU A 333 29.79 -8.65 17.52
N PHE A 334 29.77 -7.88 18.61
CA PHE A 334 29.26 -6.52 18.69
C PHE A 334 30.33 -5.62 19.28
N SER A 335 30.25 -4.32 19.01
CA SER A 335 31.08 -3.33 19.68
C SER A 335 30.90 -3.44 21.19
N PRO A 336 31.96 -3.18 22.00
CA PRO A 336 31.79 -2.95 23.43
C PRO A 336 30.65 -1.98 23.68
N LEU A 337 29.75 -2.38 24.58
CA LEU A 337 28.56 -1.60 24.89
C LEU A 337 28.97 -0.32 25.62
N ASN A 338 28.87 0.82 24.94
CA ASN A 338 28.91 2.10 25.62
C ASN A 338 27.56 2.30 26.33
N TRP A 339 27.52 1.93 27.62
CA TRP A 339 26.30 1.91 28.41
C TRP A 339 25.57 3.26 28.39
N GLU A 340 26.30 4.35 28.56
CA GLU A 340 25.72 5.70 28.59
C GLU A 340 25.06 6.05 27.25
N ARG A 341 25.77 5.89 26.14
CA ARG A 341 25.25 6.18 24.80
C ARG A 341 24.09 5.25 24.42
N TYR A 342 24.17 3.99 24.84
CA TYR A 342 23.11 3.02 24.57
C TYR A 342 21.84 3.30 25.37
N MET A 343 21.97 3.70 26.63
CA MET A 343 20.83 4.15 27.44
C MET A 343 20.23 5.43 26.90
N GLN A 344 21.05 6.40 26.47
CA GLN A 344 20.57 7.58 25.74
C GLN A 344 19.83 7.20 24.44
N TYR A 345 20.31 6.19 23.71
CA TYR A 345 19.61 5.69 22.54
C TYR A 345 18.26 5.06 22.91
N LEU A 346 18.17 4.28 23.98
CA LEU A 346 16.93 3.62 24.37
C LEU A 346 15.91 4.55 25.07
N GLU A 347 16.35 5.68 25.59
CA GLU A 347 15.50 6.63 26.32
C GLU A 347 14.23 7.00 25.53
N GLY A 348 13.07 6.86 26.19
CA GLY A 348 11.74 7.11 25.64
C GLY A 348 11.22 6.03 24.67
N LYS A 349 11.97 4.94 24.42
CA LYS A 349 11.56 3.87 23.50
C LYS A 349 10.90 2.71 24.25
N ALA A 350 9.88 2.16 23.61
CA ALA A 350 9.37 0.84 24.00
C ALA A 350 10.38 -0.22 23.56
N VAL A 351 10.71 -1.15 24.45
CA VAL A 351 11.64 -2.24 24.25
C VAL A 351 11.01 -3.58 24.61
N MET A 352 11.58 -4.64 24.07
CA MET A 352 11.17 -6.02 24.32
C MET A 352 12.40 -6.92 24.35
N GLY A 353 12.39 -7.87 25.28
CA GLY A 353 13.41 -8.91 25.45
C GLY A 353 13.35 -10.03 24.40
N ASP A 354 14.35 -10.92 24.39
CA ASP A 354 14.44 -12.07 23.49
C ASP A 354 13.22 -13.00 23.62
N GLY A 355 12.67 -13.12 24.83
CA GLY A 355 11.48 -13.93 25.11
C GLY A 355 10.17 -13.35 24.56
N GLY A 356 10.14 -12.08 24.16
CA GLY A 356 8.96 -11.42 23.57
C GLY A 356 7.73 -11.33 24.48
N LYS A 357 7.87 -11.63 25.77
CA LYS A 357 6.77 -11.78 26.73
C LYS A 357 6.23 -10.44 27.22
N GLU A 358 7.12 -9.47 27.41
CA GLU A 358 6.80 -8.19 28.02
C GLU A 358 7.27 -7.02 27.14
N ILE A 359 6.50 -5.94 27.15
CA ILE A 359 6.84 -4.66 26.54
C ILE A 359 7.16 -3.71 27.67
N LEU A 360 8.29 -3.02 27.58
CA LEU A 360 8.80 -2.12 28.61
C LEU A 360 9.07 -0.76 27.99
N LEU A 361 8.95 0.31 28.76
CA LEU A 361 9.40 1.65 28.36
C LEU A 361 10.72 1.96 29.06
N ILE A 362 11.74 2.35 28.31
CA ILE A 362 12.95 2.90 28.92
C ILE A 362 12.74 4.38 29.18
N GLN A 363 12.84 4.79 30.45
CA GLN A 363 12.71 6.19 30.84
C GLN A 363 13.52 6.51 32.09
N ASN A 364 14.22 7.64 32.08
CA ASN A 364 15.12 8.10 33.13
C ASN A 364 16.12 7.02 33.57
N GLY A 365 16.66 6.27 32.59
CA GLY A 365 17.61 5.19 32.86
C GLY A 365 17.02 3.93 33.52
N THR A 366 15.70 3.82 33.65
CA THR A 366 15.00 2.64 34.21
C THR A 366 14.10 1.99 33.17
N LYS A 367 13.80 0.69 33.34
CA LYS A 367 12.79 -0.01 32.54
C LYS A 367 11.47 -0.02 33.30
N ARG A 368 10.44 0.58 32.72
CA ARG A 368 9.11 0.74 33.31
C ARG A 368 8.11 -0.19 32.64
N HIS A 369 7.23 -0.78 33.44
CA HIS A 369 6.23 -1.75 32.97
C HIS A 369 4.94 -1.05 32.55
N PHE A 370 4.36 -1.48 31.43
CA PHE A 370 2.98 -1.13 31.10
C PHE A 370 2.02 -2.03 31.91
N PRO A 371 1.00 -1.49 32.60
CA PRO A 371 0.01 -2.29 33.35
C PRO A 371 -0.73 -3.32 32.49
N GLY A 372 -0.80 -3.07 31.18
CA GLY A 372 -1.43 -3.93 30.20
C GLY A 372 -1.24 -3.38 28.80
N TYR A 373 -1.50 -4.22 27.80
CA TYR A 373 -1.34 -3.87 26.40
C TYR A 373 -2.23 -2.69 25.97
N ASP A 374 -3.41 -2.55 26.57
CA ASP A 374 -4.30 -1.40 26.33
C ASP A 374 -3.67 -0.08 26.79
N THR A 375 -2.89 -0.09 27.88
CA THR A 375 -2.18 1.13 28.33
C THR A 375 -1.10 1.51 27.32
N PHE A 376 -0.36 0.53 26.81
CA PHE A 376 0.62 0.73 25.73
C PHE A 376 -0.02 1.38 24.49
N LEU A 377 -1.17 0.87 24.03
CA LEU A 377 -1.89 1.43 22.88
C LEU A 377 -2.51 2.82 23.15
N ASN A 378 -3.12 3.01 24.33
CA ASN A 378 -3.73 4.29 24.72
C ASN A 378 -2.70 5.42 24.85
N MET A 379 -1.45 5.09 25.18
CA MET A 379 -0.33 6.02 25.20
C MET A 379 0.32 6.22 23.81
N HIS A 380 -0.37 5.79 22.75
CA HIS A 380 0.06 5.92 21.35
C HIS A 380 1.37 5.18 21.01
N PHE A 381 1.75 4.17 21.81
CA PHE A 381 2.76 3.22 21.38
C PHE A 381 2.11 2.18 20.47
N THR A 382 2.91 1.56 19.60
CA THR A 382 2.46 0.54 18.66
C THR A 382 3.52 -0.54 18.56
N ASP A 383 3.11 -1.78 18.26
CA ASP A 383 4.04 -2.90 18.07
C ASP A 383 5.15 -2.61 17.05
N LYS A 384 4.83 -1.78 16.04
CA LYS A 384 5.76 -1.37 14.98
C LYS A 384 6.97 -0.56 15.46
N HIS A 385 6.93 -0.07 16.69
CA HIS A 385 7.92 0.85 17.25
C HIS A 385 8.69 0.27 18.42
N ILE A 386 8.45 -1.01 18.74
CA ILE A 386 9.15 -1.72 19.81
C ILE A 386 10.56 -2.05 19.32
N LYS A 387 11.55 -1.76 20.17
CA LYS A 387 12.95 -2.14 19.93
C LYS A 387 13.25 -3.45 20.62
N HIS A 388 13.73 -4.41 19.85
CA HIS A 388 14.29 -5.62 20.41
C HIS A 388 15.60 -5.31 21.13
N VAL A 389 15.72 -5.73 22.40
CA VAL A 389 16.90 -5.59 23.25
C VAL A 389 17.17 -6.96 23.85
N GLY A 390 18.39 -7.48 23.72
CA GLY A 390 18.74 -8.79 24.28
C GLY A 390 18.49 -8.84 25.79
N ASP A 391 18.06 -10.00 26.30
CA ASP A 391 17.70 -10.17 27.72
C ASP A 391 18.89 -9.87 28.64
N ASP A 392 20.11 -10.14 28.20
CA ASP A 392 21.35 -9.84 28.92
C ASP A 392 21.58 -8.34 29.16
N ILE A 393 21.16 -7.50 28.21
CA ILE A 393 21.21 -6.04 28.32
C ILE A 393 20.01 -5.54 29.12
N LEU A 394 18.82 -6.07 28.82
CA LEU A 394 17.57 -5.67 29.48
C LEU A 394 17.62 -5.95 30.99
N ASN A 395 18.29 -7.02 31.41
CA ASN A 395 18.49 -7.38 32.81
C ASN A 395 19.49 -6.46 33.55
N LYS A 396 20.35 -5.74 32.83
CA LYS A 396 21.26 -4.73 33.41
C LYS A 396 20.58 -3.37 33.64
N ILE A 397 19.42 -3.14 33.02
CA ILE A 397 18.65 -1.89 33.20
C ILE A 397 17.85 -2.00 34.51
N PRO A 398 18.01 -1.05 35.46
CA PRO A 398 17.25 -1.05 36.72
C PRO A 398 15.74 -1.00 36.52
N GLU A 399 14.98 -1.68 37.38
CA GLU A 399 13.52 -1.61 37.40
C GLU A 399 13.03 -0.21 37.79
N GLY A 400 12.07 0.30 37.03
CA GLY A 400 11.37 1.55 37.30
C GLY A 400 9.94 1.32 37.78
N SER A 401 9.26 2.39 38.18
CA SER A 401 7.84 2.31 38.57
C SER A 401 6.96 1.92 37.37
N VAL A 402 5.94 1.09 37.63
CA VAL A 402 4.86 0.80 36.68
C VAL A 402 4.25 2.09 36.16
N ILE A 403 3.98 2.15 34.87
CA ILE A 403 3.39 3.32 34.21
C ILE A 403 1.93 3.47 34.65
N LYS A 404 1.52 4.63 35.15
CA LYS A 404 0.12 4.89 35.44
C LYS A 404 -0.63 5.22 34.14
N PRO A 405 -1.85 4.68 33.91
CA PRO A 405 -2.63 4.98 32.71
C PRO A 405 -2.94 6.47 32.47
N THR A 406 -2.84 7.30 33.52
CA THR A 406 -3.04 8.75 33.46
C THR A 406 -1.78 9.55 33.18
N GLU A 407 -0.60 8.92 33.16
CA GLU A 407 0.66 9.60 32.81
C GLU A 407 0.65 10.01 31.33
N LYS A 408 1.07 11.24 31.03
CA LYS A 408 1.27 11.69 29.66
C LYS A 408 2.67 11.32 29.20
N ILE A 409 2.80 10.18 28.53
CA ILE A 409 4.05 9.76 27.88
C ILE A 409 3.76 9.63 26.39
N GLU A 410 4.40 10.46 25.57
CA GLU A 410 4.30 10.39 24.12
C GLU A 410 5.34 9.42 23.55
N SER A 411 4.92 8.57 22.61
CA SER A 411 5.86 7.72 21.87
C SER A 411 6.90 8.58 21.12
N VAL A 412 8.19 8.25 21.27
CA VAL A 412 9.28 8.82 20.45
C VAL A 412 9.19 8.45 18.97
N TYR A 413 8.20 7.64 18.59
CA TYR A 413 7.88 7.33 17.20
C TYR A 413 6.47 7.81 16.80
N SER A 414 5.84 8.63 17.65
CA SER A 414 4.58 9.30 17.29
C SER A 414 4.80 10.20 16.08
N LYS A 415 3.76 10.39 15.26
CA LYS A 415 3.82 11.31 14.11
C LYS A 415 4.31 12.71 14.51
N GLN A 416 3.92 13.19 15.69
CA GLN A 416 4.34 14.48 16.23
C GLN A 416 5.84 14.50 16.58
N HIS A 417 6.36 13.43 17.19
CA HIS A 417 7.80 13.31 17.49
C HIS A 417 8.65 13.12 16.23
N VAL A 418 8.22 12.26 15.30
CA VAL A 418 8.91 12.05 14.01
C VAL A 418 8.93 13.35 13.20
N HIS A 419 7.83 14.11 13.15
CA HIS A 419 7.80 15.45 12.58
C HIS A 419 8.74 16.43 13.30
N LYS A 420 8.84 16.34 14.64
CA LYS A 420 9.73 17.19 15.42
C LYS A 420 11.21 16.86 15.15
N VAL A 421 11.59 15.58 15.09
CA VAL A 421 12.97 15.14 14.83
C VAL A 421 13.38 15.45 13.40
N LEU A 422 12.55 15.09 12.41
CA LEU A 422 12.78 15.42 11.00
C LEU A 422 12.71 16.94 10.76
N GLY A 423 11.82 17.62 11.49
CA GLY A 423 11.70 19.07 11.51
C GLY A 423 12.88 19.77 12.17
N GLN A 424 13.53 19.18 13.18
CA GLN A 424 14.76 19.68 13.80
C GLN A 424 15.98 19.44 12.89
N GLN A 425 16.04 18.31 12.20
CA GLN A 425 17.03 18.07 11.15
C GLN A 425 16.90 19.07 9.98
N ARG A 426 15.67 19.47 9.63
CA ARG A 426 15.39 20.55 8.67
C ARG A 426 15.59 21.96 9.25
N ALA A 427 15.27 22.20 10.52
CA ALA A 427 15.42 23.50 11.17
C ALA A 427 16.88 23.81 11.52
N HIS A 428 17.73 22.79 11.64
CA HIS A 428 19.18 22.97 11.65
C HIS A 428 19.69 23.46 10.28
N ALA A 429 18.89 23.31 9.22
CA ALA A 429 19.17 23.88 7.91
C ALA A 429 18.54 25.27 7.69
N GLN A 430 17.38 25.63 8.29
CA GLN A 430 16.69 26.91 7.98
C GLN A 430 15.78 27.46 9.12
N GLY A 431 15.86 28.77 9.45
CA GLY A 431 15.25 29.42 10.64
C GLY A 431 14.00 30.33 10.45
N THR A 432 13.31 30.50 11.58
CA THR A 432 12.08 31.20 12.08
C THR A 432 11.51 32.55 11.51
N SER A 433 10.16 32.68 11.46
CA SER A 433 9.33 33.89 11.77
C SER A 433 7.82 33.81 11.36
N ALA A 434 7.40 32.91 10.47
CA ALA A 434 6.13 33.06 9.72
C ALA A 434 4.82 32.68 10.46
N GLN A 435 4.88 31.94 11.57
CA GLN A 435 3.68 31.26 12.10
C GLN A 435 2.71 32.11 12.94
N LYS A 436 3.11 33.30 13.40
CA LYS A 436 2.21 34.13 14.24
C LYS A 436 1.15 34.92 13.45
N LYS A 437 1.29 35.04 12.12
CA LYS A 437 0.40 35.89 11.28
C LYS A 437 -0.85 35.17 10.78
N GLN A 438 -0.84 33.84 10.71
CA GLN A 438 -1.92 33.04 10.11
C GLN A 438 -3.13 32.83 11.04
N ALA A 439 -2.90 32.64 12.33
CA ALA A 439 -3.95 32.31 13.31
C ALA A 439 -4.98 33.44 13.55
N GLN A 440 -4.67 34.68 13.12
CA GLN A 440 -5.55 35.84 13.29
C GLN A 440 -6.52 36.03 12.10
N ILE A 441 -6.19 35.47 10.93
CA ILE A 441 -7.01 35.54 9.71
C ILE A 441 -8.17 34.53 9.80
N ASP A 442 -7.89 33.34 10.31
CA ASP A 442 -8.84 32.23 10.37
C ASP A 442 -10.04 32.50 11.32
N ARG A 443 -9.89 33.41 12.30
CA ARG A 443 -10.98 33.80 13.20
C ARG A 443 -12.02 34.73 12.56
N LYS A 444 -11.67 35.47 11.49
CA LYS A 444 -12.59 36.41 10.82
C LYS A 444 -13.47 35.73 9.78
N ILE A 445 -12.99 34.64 9.17
CA ILE A 445 -13.71 33.89 8.13
C ILE A 445 -14.86 33.08 8.71
N LYS A 446 -14.73 32.65 9.97
CA LYS A 446 -15.68 31.76 10.64
C LYS A 446 -17.03 32.40 11.01
N ALA A 447 -17.14 33.74 10.96
CA ALA A 447 -18.34 34.47 11.37
C ALA A 447 -19.32 34.76 10.22
N ALA A 448 -18.97 34.46 8.96
CA ALA A 448 -19.71 34.95 7.79
C ALA A 448 -20.73 33.96 7.18
N PHE A 449 -20.90 32.75 7.71
CA PHE A 449 -21.69 31.71 7.02
C PHE A 449 -22.63 30.93 7.94
N SER A 450 -23.85 31.43 8.13
CA SER A 450 -24.99 30.65 8.63
C SER A 450 -26.33 31.18 8.09
N GLY A 451 -27.04 30.40 7.25
CA GLY A 451 -28.50 30.53 7.07
C GLY A 451 -29.10 30.53 5.65
N ALA A 452 -29.72 29.39 5.29
CA ALA A 452 -30.97 29.09 4.56
C ALA A 452 -31.57 29.87 3.35
N GLU A 453 -31.10 31.03 2.86
CA GLU A 453 -31.76 31.72 1.72
C GLU A 453 -31.01 31.63 0.37
N HIS A 454 -30.42 30.48 0.04
CA HIS A 454 -29.48 30.37 -1.08
C HIS A 454 -30.05 29.88 -2.43
N GLN A 455 -31.36 29.96 -2.68
CA GLN A 455 -31.94 29.57 -3.99
C GLN A 455 -32.68 30.66 -4.77
N ALA A 456 -32.77 31.90 -4.28
CA ALA A 456 -33.49 32.96 -5.00
C ALA A 456 -32.62 34.09 -5.58
N VAL A 457 -31.30 34.06 -5.40
CA VAL A 457 -30.42 35.15 -5.88
C VAL A 457 -29.12 34.59 -6.45
N LEU A 458 -29.17 34.02 -7.65
CA LEU A 458 -27.94 33.90 -8.46
C LEU A 458 -27.70 35.26 -9.12
N THR A 459 -26.57 35.88 -8.80
CA THR A 459 -26.11 37.12 -9.43
C THR A 459 -25.90 36.92 -10.94
N GLU A 460 -25.96 37.98 -11.73
CA GLU A 460 -25.74 37.90 -13.20
C GLU A 460 -24.40 37.24 -13.55
N GLY A 461 -23.36 37.45 -12.74
CA GLY A 461 -22.06 36.78 -12.89
C GLY A 461 -22.11 35.26 -12.66
N GLN A 462 -22.98 34.77 -11.77
CA GLN A 462 -23.18 33.33 -11.55
C GLN A 462 -23.95 32.66 -12.70
N LYS A 463 -24.82 33.40 -13.40
CA LYS A 463 -25.48 32.89 -14.63
C LYS A 463 -24.48 32.82 -15.79
N GLN A 464 -23.62 33.84 -15.93
CA GLN A 464 -22.58 33.87 -16.96
C GLN A 464 -21.57 32.72 -16.79
N ILE A 465 -21.07 32.47 -15.56
CA ILE A 465 -20.16 31.33 -15.33
C ILE A 465 -20.87 30.00 -15.58
N SER A 466 -22.14 29.84 -15.20
CA SER A 466 -22.88 28.61 -15.47
C SER A 466 -23.06 28.33 -16.96
N ASN A 467 -23.27 29.37 -17.78
CA ASN A 467 -23.36 29.23 -19.24
C ASN A 467 -21.98 28.88 -19.84
N PHE A 468 -20.91 29.52 -19.39
CA PHE A 468 -19.55 29.18 -19.79
C PHE A 468 -19.20 27.71 -19.48
N LEU A 469 -19.55 27.21 -18.30
CA LEU A 469 -19.29 25.81 -17.93
C LEU A 469 -20.07 24.81 -18.81
N LYS A 470 -21.26 25.19 -19.32
CA LYS A 470 -22.01 24.38 -20.29
C LYS A 470 -21.30 24.34 -21.64
N GLU A 471 -20.82 25.47 -22.13
CA GLU A 471 -20.02 25.54 -23.37
C GLU A 471 -18.75 24.68 -23.25
N VAL A 472 -18.05 24.76 -22.11
CA VAL A 472 -16.90 23.89 -21.80
C VAL A 472 -17.30 22.42 -21.87
N GLN A 473 -18.41 22.04 -21.24
CA GLN A 473 -18.90 20.66 -21.24
C GLN A 473 -19.18 20.17 -22.67
N GLU A 474 -19.87 20.97 -23.50
CA GLU A 474 -20.18 20.64 -24.90
C GLU A 474 -18.92 20.46 -25.75
N VAL A 475 -17.95 21.37 -25.62
CA VAL A 475 -16.68 21.31 -26.36
C VAL A 475 -15.88 20.07 -25.95
N VAL A 476 -15.74 19.80 -24.66
CA VAL A 476 -15.00 18.62 -24.19
C VAL A 476 -15.71 17.33 -24.61
N ASN A 477 -17.04 17.26 -24.57
CA ASN A 477 -17.82 16.12 -25.04
C ASN A 477 -17.58 15.79 -26.52
N SER A 478 -17.23 16.78 -27.35
CA SER A 478 -16.94 16.57 -28.77
C SER A 478 -15.57 15.93 -29.03
N ARG A 479 -14.67 15.89 -28.04
CA ARG A 479 -13.30 15.36 -28.16
C ARG A 479 -13.24 13.86 -27.87
N GLU A 480 -12.16 13.19 -28.25
CA GLU A 480 -11.92 11.79 -27.86
C GLU A 480 -11.28 11.70 -26.48
N MET A 481 -11.98 11.04 -25.57
CA MET A 481 -11.56 10.84 -24.18
C MET A 481 -11.72 9.37 -23.83
N GLY A 482 -10.67 8.78 -23.28
CA GLY A 482 -10.72 7.46 -22.66
C GLY A 482 -11.43 7.52 -21.30
N CYS A 483 -12.03 6.40 -20.90
CA CYS A 483 -12.44 6.22 -19.52
C CYS A 483 -11.22 5.87 -18.67
N TRP A 484 -11.08 6.51 -17.50
CA TRP A 484 -10.05 6.12 -16.54
C TRP A 484 -10.31 4.69 -16.05
N GLY A 485 -9.24 3.88 -15.97
CA GLY A 485 -9.29 2.55 -15.36
C GLY A 485 -9.27 2.60 -13.83
N ASP A 486 -9.03 1.45 -13.18
CA ASP A 486 -8.90 1.34 -11.72
C ASP A 486 -7.69 2.10 -11.14
N ASP A 487 -6.81 2.65 -11.97
CA ASP A 487 -5.71 3.52 -11.58
C ASP A 487 -6.17 4.99 -11.68
N TYR A 488 -6.51 5.59 -10.55
CA TYR A 488 -6.95 6.98 -10.49
C TYR A 488 -5.79 7.93 -10.79
N GLY A 489 -5.63 8.28 -12.07
CA GLY A 489 -4.92 9.49 -12.53
C GLY A 489 -5.86 10.68 -12.71
N GLY A 490 -7.06 10.62 -12.14
CA GLY A 490 -8.25 11.33 -12.60
C GLY A 490 -8.30 12.81 -12.21
N THR A 491 -8.67 13.64 -13.19
CA THR A 491 -9.16 15.04 -13.10
C THR A 491 -8.26 16.08 -12.42
N ARG A 492 -7.79 15.83 -11.20
CA ARG A 492 -6.84 16.68 -10.50
C ARG A 492 -5.55 16.79 -11.32
N ASP A 493 -5.02 15.67 -11.80
CA ASP A 493 -3.75 15.68 -12.52
C ASP A 493 -3.89 16.30 -13.93
N ASP A 494 -5.02 16.09 -14.61
CA ASP A 494 -5.37 16.81 -15.84
C ASP A 494 -5.39 18.33 -15.61
N PHE A 495 -6.01 18.78 -14.51
CA PHE A 495 -6.05 20.19 -14.14
C PHE A 495 -4.65 20.73 -13.82
N LEU A 496 -3.83 19.96 -13.10
CA LEU A 496 -2.46 20.34 -12.75
C LEU A 496 -1.52 20.38 -13.98
N LYS A 497 -1.82 19.60 -15.02
CA LYS A 497 -1.08 19.52 -16.29
C LYS A 497 -1.60 20.49 -17.36
N ASP A 498 -2.60 21.32 -17.03
CA ASP A 498 -3.20 22.26 -17.99
C ASP A 498 -3.79 21.56 -19.23
N GLN A 499 -4.25 20.31 -19.08
CA GLN A 499 -4.72 19.48 -20.20
C GLN A 499 -5.85 20.14 -21.02
N TRP A 500 -6.65 20.97 -20.38
CA TRP A 500 -7.81 21.63 -20.96
C TRP A 500 -7.64 23.15 -21.12
N GLU A 501 -6.42 23.68 -21.01
CA GLU A 501 -6.15 25.14 -21.06
C GLU A 501 -6.71 25.80 -22.33
N ASP A 502 -6.70 25.08 -23.46
CA ASP A 502 -7.22 25.56 -24.74
C ASP A 502 -8.75 25.76 -24.74
N VAL A 503 -9.49 25.04 -23.89
CA VAL A 503 -10.94 25.16 -23.71
C VAL A 503 -11.28 26.06 -22.52
N LEU A 504 -10.56 25.89 -21.41
CA LEU A 504 -10.84 26.54 -20.13
C LEU A 504 -10.28 27.96 -20.03
N LYS A 505 -9.31 28.32 -20.86
CA LYS A 505 -8.53 29.55 -20.77
C LYS A 505 -7.94 29.67 -19.35
N THR A 506 -8.28 30.73 -18.61
CA THR A 506 -7.82 30.95 -17.23
C THR A 506 -8.81 30.47 -16.16
N THR A 507 -9.98 29.96 -16.55
CA THR A 507 -11.04 29.58 -15.61
C THR A 507 -10.69 28.26 -14.92
N PRO A 508 -10.71 28.20 -13.58
CA PRO A 508 -10.33 27.00 -12.83
C PRO A 508 -11.45 25.95 -12.85
N VAL A 509 -11.49 25.07 -13.85
CA VAL A 509 -12.51 24.01 -13.97
C VAL A 509 -11.89 22.61 -13.90
N MET A 510 -12.33 21.80 -12.95
CA MET A 510 -12.07 20.35 -12.93
C MET A 510 -12.99 19.64 -13.92
N VAL A 511 -12.42 18.95 -14.91
CA VAL A 511 -13.16 18.26 -15.98
C VAL A 511 -13.13 16.75 -15.75
N TYR A 512 -14.22 16.20 -15.21
CA TYR A 512 -14.34 14.78 -14.84
C TYR A 512 -15.02 13.97 -15.96
N PRO A 513 -14.38 12.97 -16.58
CA PRO A 513 -15.11 12.08 -17.47
C PRO A 513 -15.94 11.09 -16.66
N LEU A 514 -17.27 11.22 -16.75
CA LEU A 514 -18.21 10.35 -16.06
C LEU A 514 -18.33 9.00 -16.80
N CYS A 515 -17.36 8.13 -16.53
CA CYS A 515 -17.29 6.77 -17.06
C CYS A 515 -17.75 5.75 -16.02
N THR A 516 -19.07 5.57 -15.88
CA THR A 516 -19.65 4.69 -14.87
C THR A 516 -19.96 3.30 -15.42
N GLY A 517 -19.13 2.32 -15.05
CA GLY A 517 -19.41 0.90 -15.23
C GLY A 517 -20.20 0.31 -14.07
N MET A 518 -21.18 -0.54 -14.36
CA MET A 518 -22.07 -1.12 -13.35
C MET A 518 -21.35 -2.11 -12.41
N PHE A 519 -20.38 -2.87 -12.92
CA PHE A 519 -19.58 -3.81 -12.13
C PHE A 519 -18.77 -3.11 -11.01
N GLN A 520 -18.41 -1.84 -11.23
CA GLN A 520 -17.59 -1.00 -10.35
C GLN A 520 -18.32 0.28 -9.92
N LEU A 521 -19.66 0.27 -9.90
CA LEU A 521 -20.48 1.45 -9.61
C LEU A 521 -20.03 2.17 -8.32
N GLY A 522 -19.80 1.40 -7.24
CA GLY A 522 -19.30 1.95 -5.98
C GLY A 522 -17.92 2.60 -6.10
N ASN A 523 -16.99 2.03 -6.85
CA ASN A 523 -15.65 2.62 -7.02
C ASN A 523 -15.72 3.90 -7.85
N THR A 524 -16.46 3.87 -8.96
CA THR A 524 -16.58 5.03 -9.85
C THR A 524 -17.24 6.22 -9.15
N LEU A 525 -18.31 5.98 -8.40
CA LEU A 525 -18.94 7.03 -7.60
C LEU A 525 -17.99 7.57 -6.52
N GLY A 526 -17.10 6.73 -5.98
CA GLY A 526 -16.07 7.17 -5.04
C GLY A 526 -15.11 8.19 -5.64
N TYR A 527 -14.69 8.00 -6.89
CA TYR A 527 -13.87 8.99 -7.62
C TYR A 527 -14.65 10.27 -7.89
N TYR A 528 -15.88 10.14 -8.38
CA TYR A 528 -16.76 11.29 -8.63
C TYR A 528 -16.97 12.16 -7.38
N PHE A 529 -17.30 11.56 -6.22
CA PHE A 529 -17.46 12.31 -4.97
C PHE A 529 -16.15 12.92 -4.46
N ASN A 530 -15.03 12.24 -4.65
CA ASN A 530 -13.72 12.77 -4.31
C ASN A 530 -13.39 14.03 -5.11
N ASP A 531 -13.72 14.04 -6.40
CA ASP A 531 -13.36 15.13 -7.32
C ASP A 531 -14.25 16.35 -7.12
N ILE A 532 -15.55 16.14 -6.89
CA ILE A 532 -16.45 17.21 -6.47
C ILE A 532 -15.97 17.83 -5.16
N ALA A 533 -15.56 17.02 -4.17
CA ALA A 533 -15.02 17.53 -2.92
C ALA A 533 -13.67 18.25 -3.13
N CYS A 534 -12.82 17.76 -4.03
CA CYS A 534 -11.56 18.42 -4.37
C CYS A 534 -11.79 19.78 -5.01
N ALA A 535 -12.71 19.88 -5.97
CA ALA A 535 -13.08 21.13 -6.62
C ALA A 535 -13.56 22.16 -5.58
N ASP A 536 -14.47 21.75 -4.70
CA ASP A 536 -15.01 22.59 -3.64
C ASP A 536 -13.93 23.07 -2.64
N ILE A 537 -13.05 22.18 -2.17
CA ILE A 537 -11.99 22.57 -1.21
C ILE A 537 -10.93 23.44 -1.87
N SER A 538 -10.61 23.20 -3.14
CA SER A 538 -9.55 23.91 -3.85
C SER A 538 -9.96 25.28 -4.39
N GLY A 539 -11.27 25.55 -4.50
CA GLY A 539 -11.81 26.77 -5.10
C GLY A 539 -12.02 26.67 -6.61
N ALA A 540 -12.13 25.46 -7.16
CA ALA A 540 -12.38 25.21 -8.58
C ALA A 540 -13.86 24.98 -8.86
N HIS A 541 -14.31 25.32 -10.06
CA HIS A 541 -15.55 24.79 -10.62
C HIS A 541 -15.38 23.31 -10.97
N PHE A 542 -16.49 22.59 -11.10
CA PHE A 542 -16.49 21.19 -11.52
C PHE A 542 -17.43 21.01 -12.72
N VAL A 543 -16.97 20.27 -13.71
CA VAL A 543 -17.73 19.88 -14.91
C VAL A 543 -17.51 18.39 -15.15
N ALA A 544 -18.59 17.60 -15.17
CA ALA A 544 -18.57 16.22 -15.61
C ALA A 544 -18.91 16.16 -17.11
N VAL A 545 -18.19 15.34 -17.86
CA VAL A 545 -18.32 15.20 -19.32
C VAL A 545 -18.69 13.77 -19.70
N HIS A 546 -19.55 13.63 -20.71
CA HIS A 546 -20.29 12.45 -21.11
C HIS A 546 -20.26 12.33 -22.65
N LYS A 547 -19.22 11.73 -23.25
CA LYS A 547 -19.12 11.63 -24.73
C LYS A 547 -20.27 10.81 -25.34
N THR A 548 -20.66 9.73 -24.68
CA THR A 548 -21.88 8.96 -24.94
C THR A 548 -22.21 8.22 -23.64
N PHE A 549 -23.46 8.27 -23.15
CA PHE A 549 -23.92 7.33 -22.14
C PHE A 549 -24.00 5.92 -22.77
N LYS A 550 -22.85 5.29 -22.99
CA LYS A 550 -22.78 3.84 -23.14
C LYS A 550 -22.47 3.34 -21.75
N MET A 551 -23.49 2.86 -21.03
CA MET A 551 -23.21 2.02 -19.87
C MET A 551 -22.23 0.96 -20.35
N THR A 552 -21.03 0.87 -19.79
CA THR A 552 -20.09 -0.18 -20.18
C THR A 552 -20.63 -1.49 -19.65
N GLN A 553 -20.82 -2.47 -20.54
CA GLN A 553 -21.22 -3.85 -20.24
C GLN A 553 -22.66 -4.04 -19.68
N PRO A 554 -23.72 -3.52 -20.34
CA PRO A 554 -25.10 -3.79 -19.95
C PRO A 554 -25.44 -5.29 -19.95
N GLU A 555 -24.76 -6.09 -20.78
CA GLU A 555 -24.88 -7.54 -20.90
C GLU A 555 -24.41 -8.33 -19.67
N LEU A 556 -23.60 -7.73 -18.78
CA LEU A 556 -23.17 -8.37 -17.53
C LEU A 556 -24.18 -8.19 -16.38
N LEU A 557 -25.24 -7.42 -16.61
CA LEU A 557 -26.37 -7.33 -15.70
C LEU A 557 -27.28 -8.53 -15.95
N VAL A 558 -27.21 -9.56 -15.10
CA VAL A 558 -28.22 -10.61 -15.09
C VAL A 558 -29.50 -10.03 -14.48
N THR A 559 -30.34 -9.42 -15.31
CA THR A 559 -31.80 -9.56 -15.19
C THR A 559 -32.32 -10.52 -16.25
N ASN A 560 -31.54 -11.54 -16.62
CA ASN A 560 -32.08 -12.73 -17.25
C ASN A 560 -32.62 -13.64 -16.14
N THR A 561 -33.75 -13.25 -15.58
CA THR A 561 -34.70 -14.20 -15.01
C THR A 561 -35.42 -14.87 -16.17
N PRO A 562 -35.32 -16.20 -16.34
CA PRO A 562 -36.07 -16.92 -17.37
C PRO A 562 -37.60 -16.76 -17.22
N ASP A 563 -38.07 -16.45 -16.00
CA ASP A 563 -39.50 -16.48 -15.63
C ASP A 563 -40.09 -15.14 -15.16
N LEU A 564 -39.29 -14.06 -15.12
CA LEU A 564 -39.83 -12.70 -15.00
C LEU A 564 -39.72 -12.11 -16.41
N PRO A 565 -40.83 -11.64 -17.02
CA PRO A 565 -40.71 -10.93 -18.27
C PRO A 565 -39.72 -9.78 -18.04
N PRO A 566 -38.77 -9.52 -18.98
CA PRO A 566 -38.02 -8.27 -18.94
C PRO A 566 -39.08 -7.19 -18.85
N LEU A 567 -39.00 -6.31 -17.84
CA LEU A 567 -39.80 -5.08 -17.70
C LEU A 567 -40.79 -4.95 -18.86
N VAL A 568 -42.01 -5.53 -18.71
CA VAL A 568 -42.88 -5.85 -19.85
C VAL A 568 -43.00 -4.64 -20.79
N LEU A 569 -42.25 -4.68 -21.90
CA LEU A 569 -42.81 -4.40 -23.21
C LEU A 569 -43.54 -5.70 -23.57
N SER A 570 -44.87 -5.63 -23.62
CA SER A 570 -45.76 -6.78 -23.79
C SER A 570 -45.41 -7.64 -24.98
N ALA A 571 -45.31 -8.95 -24.77
CA ALA A 571 -45.61 -9.94 -25.79
C ALA A 571 -46.54 -10.99 -25.18
N SER A 572 -47.84 -10.81 -25.41
CA SER A 572 -48.81 -11.90 -25.34
C SER A 572 -48.93 -12.53 -26.72
N GLY A 573 -48.96 -13.86 -26.79
CA GLY A 573 -49.54 -14.57 -27.93
C GLY A 573 -48.58 -15.43 -28.73
N ASP A 574 -48.45 -16.66 -28.24
CA ASP A 574 -48.45 -17.94 -28.97
C ASP A 574 -47.44 -18.27 -30.08
N ALA A 575 -47.07 -19.54 -30.05
CA ALA A 575 -46.08 -20.20 -30.85
C ALA A 575 -46.34 -20.07 -32.37
N THR A 576 -45.28 -19.82 -33.14
CA THR A 576 -44.69 -20.78 -34.08
C THR A 576 -43.76 -20.07 -35.07
N LYS A 577 -42.72 -20.80 -35.47
CA LYS A 577 -41.83 -20.63 -36.64
C LYS A 577 -40.45 -20.04 -36.40
N SER A 578 -39.52 -20.87 -36.87
CA SER A 578 -38.10 -20.68 -37.10
C SER A 578 -37.79 -19.62 -38.15
N SER A 579 -36.50 -19.27 -38.19
CA SER A 579 -35.71 -18.69 -39.28
C SER A 579 -35.34 -17.21 -39.12
N SER A 580 -34.01 -17.02 -39.13
CA SER A 580 -33.26 -15.94 -39.77
C SER A 580 -34.01 -14.63 -40.04
N ASP A 581 -33.79 -13.65 -39.17
CA ASP A 581 -33.38 -12.31 -39.62
C ASP A 581 -32.94 -11.47 -38.42
N ALA A 582 -31.64 -11.22 -38.36
CA ALA A 582 -31.03 -10.30 -37.40
C ALA A 582 -31.20 -8.87 -37.90
N SER A 583 -32.43 -8.36 -37.87
CA SER A 583 -32.67 -6.93 -38.07
C SER A 583 -34.01 -6.49 -37.48
N ALA A 584 -33.91 -5.50 -36.57
CA ALA A 584 -34.97 -4.66 -36.02
C ALA A 584 -35.82 -5.22 -34.85
N MET A 585 -35.23 -5.27 -33.64
CA MET A 585 -35.99 -4.96 -32.42
C MET A 585 -35.69 -3.50 -32.03
N LYS A 586 -36.69 -2.62 -32.16
CA LYS A 586 -36.59 -1.21 -31.75
C LYS A 586 -36.48 -1.14 -30.22
N ALA A 587 -35.30 -0.75 -29.74
CA ALA A 587 -35.08 -0.33 -28.37
C ALA A 587 -36.04 0.82 -28.00
N LEU A 588 -36.54 0.82 -26.76
CA LEU A 588 -37.14 2.01 -26.16
C LEU A 588 -36.20 3.22 -26.38
N PRO A 589 -36.74 4.43 -26.59
CA PRO A 589 -35.90 5.62 -26.66
C PRO A 589 -35.04 5.66 -25.39
N VAL A 590 -33.74 5.91 -25.57
CA VAL A 590 -32.70 6.02 -24.52
C VAL A 590 -33.11 6.90 -23.32
N LYS A 591 -34.14 7.74 -23.51
CA LYS A 591 -34.68 8.68 -22.54
C LYS A 591 -35.57 8.07 -21.43
N ASP A 592 -36.16 6.89 -21.64
CA ASP A 592 -37.15 6.30 -20.71
C ASP A 592 -36.58 5.18 -19.82
N ASP A 593 -35.28 4.89 -19.93
CA ASP A 593 -34.62 3.89 -19.10
C ASP A 593 -34.24 4.50 -17.73
N PRO A 594 -34.73 3.94 -16.61
CA PRO A 594 -34.50 4.50 -15.27
C PRO A 594 -33.03 4.61 -14.91
N ARG A 595 -32.15 3.80 -15.50
CA ARG A 595 -30.69 3.85 -15.28
C ARG A 595 -30.09 5.16 -15.74
N TYR A 596 -30.58 5.71 -16.86
CA TYR A 596 -30.16 7.03 -17.33
C TYR A 596 -30.72 8.13 -16.43
N ALA A 597 -31.93 7.95 -15.87
CA ALA A 597 -32.49 8.91 -14.92
C ALA A 597 -31.61 9.06 -13.68
N PHE A 598 -30.98 7.99 -13.18
CA PHE A 598 -30.01 8.07 -12.08
C PHE A 598 -28.82 8.96 -12.46
N PHE A 599 -28.11 8.63 -13.54
CA PHE A 599 -26.88 9.36 -13.88
C PHE A 599 -27.14 10.79 -14.35
N ASN A 600 -28.24 11.04 -15.07
CA ASN A 600 -28.66 12.40 -15.47
C ASN A 600 -29.00 13.31 -14.29
N ASN A 601 -29.21 12.74 -13.10
CA ASN A 601 -29.49 13.48 -11.87
C ASN A 601 -28.26 13.53 -10.94
N LEU A 602 -27.10 13.02 -11.36
CA LEU A 602 -25.82 13.44 -10.80
C LEU A 602 -25.47 14.82 -11.41
N PRO A 603 -25.03 15.80 -10.61
CA PRO A 603 -24.72 17.12 -11.11
C PRO A 603 -23.50 17.11 -12.03
N ASP A 604 -23.73 17.51 -13.28
CA ASP A 604 -22.66 17.70 -14.24
C ASP A 604 -21.89 18.98 -14.00
N ILE A 605 -22.57 20.06 -13.64
CA ILE A 605 -21.97 21.38 -13.52
C ILE A 605 -22.16 21.87 -12.09
N ILE A 606 -21.05 22.12 -11.41
CA ILE A 606 -21.05 22.67 -10.05
C ILE A 606 -20.18 23.94 -10.06
N PRO A 607 -20.80 25.12 -10.17
CA PRO A 607 -20.07 26.37 -10.04
C PRO A 607 -19.61 26.58 -8.60
N HIS A 608 -18.32 26.85 -8.39
CA HIS A 608 -17.81 27.26 -7.08
C HIS A 608 -18.36 28.64 -6.68
N VAL A 609 -18.76 28.80 -5.42
CA VAL A 609 -19.36 30.05 -4.91
C VAL A 609 -18.36 31.20 -4.88
N HIS A 610 -17.08 30.90 -4.59
CA HIS A 610 -15.98 31.86 -4.52
C HIS A 610 -14.75 31.30 -5.25
N PRO A 611 -14.76 31.26 -6.59
CA PRO A 611 -13.66 30.64 -7.34
C PRO A 611 -12.35 31.39 -7.09
N LEU A 612 -11.24 30.66 -7.04
CA LEU A 612 -9.90 31.23 -6.89
C LEU A 612 -9.18 31.24 -8.23
N GLU A 613 -8.16 32.07 -8.38
CA GLU A 613 -7.32 32.05 -9.58
C GLU A 613 -6.69 30.68 -9.81
N SER A 614 -6.57 30.26 -11.08
CA SER A 614 -6.10 28.91 -11.46
C SER A 614 -4.78 28.53 -10.78
N ALA A 615 -3.82 29.46 -10.67
CA ALA A 615 -2.57 29.23 -9.95
C ALA A 615 -2.76 28.87 -8.46
N LYS A 616 -3.70 29.54 -7.78
CA LYS A 616 -4.02 29.28 -6.37
C LYS A 616 -4.80 27.98 -6.21
N VAL A 617 -5.70 27.68 -7.15
CA VAL A 617 -6.41 26.40 -7.19
C VAL A 617 -5.42 25.24 -7.32
N LYS A 618 -4.43 25.34 -8.23
CA LYS A 618 -3.36 24.33 -8.38
C LYS A 618 -2.55 24.14 -7.09
N GLU A 619 -2.22 25.23 -6.40
CA GLU A 619 -1.54 25.18 -5.10
C GLU A 619 -2.39 24.44 -4.05
N ASN A 620 -3.68 24.82 -3.94
CA ASN A 620 -4.60 24.18 -3.02
C ASN A 620 -4.76 22.69 -3.34
N MET A 621 -5.00 22.31 -4.60
CA MET A 621 -5.14 20.92 -5.03
C MET A 621 -3.94 20.06 -4.66
N LYS A 622 -2.71 20.57 -4.87
CA LYS A 622 -1.47 19.86 -4.46
C LYS A 622 -1.41 19.60 -2.96
N SER A 623 -2.01 20.48 -2.17
CA SER A 623 -1.96 20.45 -0.70
C SER A 623 -3.13 19.72 -0.02
N VAL A 624 -4.30 19.63 -0.66
CA VAL A 624 -5.53 19.10 -0.02
C VAL A 624 -6.20 17.97 -0.80
N CYS A 625 -5.94 17.84 -2.10
CA CYS A 625 -6.55 16.82 -2.94
C CYS A 625 -5.72 15.54 -3.03
N HIS A 626 -5.42 14.97 -1.86
CA HIS A 626 -4.70 13.71 -1.76
C HIS A 626 -5.63 12.53 -2.05
N CYS A 627 -5.31 11.74 -3.06
CA CYS A 627 -5.96 10.48 -3.34
C CYS A 627 -4.88 9.41 -3.58
N LEU A 628 -5.12 8.18 -3.10
CA LEU A 628 -4.33 6.99 -3.44
C LEU A 628 -4.91 6.36 -4.72
N GLN A 629 -4.45 5.19 -5.15
CA GLN A 629 -5.15 4.44 -6.21
C GLN A 629 -6.67 4.34 -5.95
N PHE A 630 -7.06 4.13 -4.69
CA PHE A 630 -8.46 4.15 -4.24
C PHE A 630 -8.71 5.30 -3.26
N CYS A 631 -9.34 6.40 -3.70
CA CYS A 631 -9.49 7.63 -2.90
C CYS A 631 -10.18 7.39 -1.54
N TRP A 632 -11.15 6.47 -1.49
CA TRP A 632 -11.89 6.14 -0.27
C TRP A 632 -11.03 5.44 0.78
N GLU A 633 -9.89 4.83 0.43
CA GLU A 633 -8.96 4.25 1.41
C GLU A 633 -8.11 5.32 2.11
N ASN A 634 -7.97 6.51 1.53
CA ASN A 634 -7.12 7.56 2.07
C ASN A 634 -7.84 8.35 3.18
N ASN A 635 -7.20 8.44 4.35
CA ASN A 635 -7.73 9.20 5.50
C ASN A 635 -7.56 10.72 5.37
N GLN A 636 -6.94 11.19 4.28
CA GLN A 636 -6.82 12.60 3.92
C GLN A 636 -7.59 12.96 2.65
N ALA A 637 -8.41 12.04 2.15
CA ALA A 637 -9.17 12.27 0.93
C ALA A 637 -10.13 13.48 1.07
N PRO A 638 -10.25 14.33 0.04
CA PRO A 638 -11.19 15.46 0.00
C PRO A 638 -12.60 15.15 0.47
N TRP A 639 -13.17 14.01 0.05
CA TRP A 639 -14.56 13.64 0.38
C TRP A 639 -14.81 13.56 1.89
N LEU A 640 -13.80 13.24 2.71
CA LEU A 640 -13.92 13.20 4.18
C LEU A 640 -14.20 14.58 4.78
N GLN A 641 -13.72 15.65 4.14
CA GLN A 641 -13.95 17.03 4.58
C GLN A 641 -15.29 17.57 4.07
N ARG A 642 -15.98 16.81 3.22
CA ARG A 642 -17.22 17.19 2.53
C ARG A 642 -18.26 16.08 2.52
N VAL A 643 -18.33 15.26 3.57
CA VAL A 643 -19.33 14.18 3.69
C VAL A 643 -20.77 14.62 3.38
N PRO A 644 -21.27 15.79 3.86
CA PRO A 644 -22.63 16.25 3.53
C PRO A 644 -22.88 16.47 2.03
N LEU A 645 -21.83 16.73 1.24
CA LEU A 645 -21.92 16.92 -0.20
C LEU A 645 -22.33 15.63 -0.91
N ILE A 646 -21.91 14.46 -0.41
CA ILE A 646 -22.25 13.15 -0.97
C ILE A 646 -23.76 12.95 -0.94
N GLY A 647 -24.39 13.16 0.23
CA GLY A 647 -25.84 13.01 0.38
C GLY A 647 -26.65 13.99 -0.48
N ARG A 648 -26.20 15.25 -0.59
CA ARG A 648 -26.84 16.26 -1.47
C ARG A 648 -26.74 15.91 -2.96
N THR A 649 -25.71 15.18 -3.34
CA THR A 649 -25.41 14.81 -4.73
C THR A 649 -26.11 13.51 -5.12
N LEU A 650 -26.07 12.49 -4.25
CA LEU A 650 -26.51 11.13 -4.56
C LEU A 650 -28.03 10.92 -4.40
N ARG A 651 -28.69 11.57 -3.42
CA ARG A 651 -30.13 11.36 -3.18
C ARG A 651 -31.01 11.74 -4.39
N PRO A 652 -30.81 12.89 -5.06
CA PRO A 652 -31.60 13.23 -6.24
C PRO A 652 -31.50 12.17 -7.36
N ALA A 653 -30.31 11.59 -7.55
CA ALA A 653 -30.09 10.50 -8.50
C ALA A 653 -30.86 9.23 -8.12
N ILE A 654 -30.83 8.84 -6.85
CA ILE A 654 -31.62 7.70 -6.33
C ILE A 654 -33.12 7.97 -6.52
N ASP A 655 -33.60 9.15 -6.17
CA ASP A 655 -35.02 9.51 -6.26
C ASP A 655 -35.52 9.53 -7.71
N ALA A 656 -34.69 10.03 -8.63
CA ALA A 656 -34.99 10.01 -10.05
C ALA A 656 -35.12 8.56 -10.56
N TYR A 657 -34.21 7.67 -10.18
CA TYR A 657 -34.31 6.25 -10.52
C TYR A 657 -35.61 5.63 -9.98
N VAL A 658 -35.89 5.81 -8.69
CA VAL A 658 -37.05 5.23 -8.01
C VAL A 658 -38.36 5.69 -8.67
N ARG A 659 -38.48 6.97 -9.00
CA ARG A 659 -39.64 7.52 -9.71
C ARG A 659 -39.78 6.96 -11.12
N THR A 660 -38.71 6.98 -11.92
CA THR A 660 -38.76 6.51 -13.31
C THR A 660 -38.99 5.00 -13.40
N ALA A 661 -38.46 4.22 -12.45
CA ALA A 661 -38.72 2.79 -12.35
C ALA A 661 -40.10 2.45 -11.76
N ASN A 662 -40.86 3.45 -11.31
CA ASN A 662 -42.12 3.29 -10.57
C ASN A 662 -42.00 2.35 -9.36
N ALA A 663 -40.82 2.36 -8.71
CA ALA A 663 -40.45 1.35 -7.73
C ALA A 663 -41.23 1.45 -6.42
N GLU A 664 -41.75 2.64 -6.08
CA GLU A 664 -42.61 2.84 -4.90
C GLU A 664 -43.94 2.09 -5.04
N THR A 665 -44.51 2.07 -6.25
CA THR A 665 -45.77 1.38 -6.54
C THR A 665 -45.57 -0.12 -6.68
N THR A 666 -44.51 -0.54 -7.38
CA THR A 666 -44.25 -1.97 -7.62
C THR A 666 -43.69 -2.68 -6.39
N GLY A 667 -43.02 -1.96 -5.49
CA GLY A 667 -42.34 -2.53 -4.34
C GLY A 667 -41.13 -3.37 -4.75
N THR A 668 -40.84 -4.41 -3.97
CA THR A 668 -39.71 -5.32 -4.17
C THR A 668 -40.16 -6.63 -4.81
N LEU A 669 -39.70 -6.89 -6.04
CA LEU A 669 -39.92 -8.16 -6.73
C LEU A 669 -38.86 -9.20 -6.33
N LEU A 670 -39.27 -10.45 -6.12
CA LEU A 670 -38.35 -11.56 -5.80
C LEU A 670 -38.11 -12.46 -7.01
N ASN A 671 -36.86 -12.91 -7.17
CA ASN A 671 -36.50 -13.94 -8.14
C ASN A 671 -36.56 -15.32 -7.46
N PRO A 672 -37.45 -16.23 -7.87
CA PRO A 672 -37.59 -17.54 -7.23
C PRO A 672 -36.35 -18.43 -7.33
N ALA A 673 -35.46 -18.17 -8.29
CA ALA A 673 -34.24 -18.96 -8.48
C ALA A 673 -33.10 -18.56 -7.52
N THR A 674 -33.08 -17.30 -7.06
CA THR A 674 -31.93 -16.74 -6.34
C THR A 674 -32.28 -16.09 -5.01
N ASP A 675 -33.54 -15.71 -4.81
CA ASP A 675 -34.00 -14.99 -3.62
C ASP A 675 -34.72 -15.95 -2.65
N LYS A 676 -34.74 -15.58 -1.37
CA LYS A 676 -35.51 -16.27 -0.33
C LYS A 676 -36.34 -15.27 0.46
N SER A 677 -37.51 -15.69 0.93
CA SER A 677 -38.33 -14.90 1.84
C SER A 677 -39.08 -15.79 2.82
N THR A 678 -39.37 -15.23 4.00
CA THR A 678 -40.33 -15.84 4.93
C THR A 678 -41.78 -15.67 4.48
N LEU A 679 -42.05 -14.73 3.57
CA LEU A 679 -43.34 -14.62 2.90
C LEU A 679 -43.39 -15.51 1.64
N PRO A 680 -44.59 -15.98 1.25
CA PRO A 680 -44.78 -16.66 -0.02
C PRO A 680 -44.29 -15.82 -1.21
N MET A 681 -43.70 -16.47 -2.21
CA MET A 681 -43.32 -15.80 -3.46
C MET A 681 -44.54 -15.11 -4.10
N GLY A 682 -44.34 -13.89 -4.62
CA GLY A 682 -45.42 -13.06 -5.17
C GLY A 682 -46.17 -12.19 -4.14
N SER A 683 -45.88 -12.33 -2.85
CA SER A 683 -46.38 -11.39 -1.83
C SER A 683 -45.84 -9.98 -2.06
N PHE A 684 -46.67 -8.96 -1.82
CA PHE A 684 -46.21 -7.58 -1.87
C PHE A 684 -45.15 -7.33 -0.78
N LEU A 685 -44.04 -6.74 -1.21
CA LEU A 685 -42.92 -6.36 -0.35
C LEU A 685 -42.64 -4.87 -0.59
N PRO A 686 -42.48 -4.04 0.46
CA PRO A 686 -42.15 -2.64 0.26
C PRO A 686 -40.81 -2.47 -0.47
N LEU A 687 -40.63 -1.35 -1.17
CA LEU A 687 -39.34 -1.02 -1.78
C LEU A 687 -38.24 -0.89 -0.72
N VAL A 688 -38.53 -0.09 0.31
CA VAL A 688 -37.61 0.23 1.41
C VAL A 688 -38.02 -0.57 2.65
N PRO A 689 -37.18 -1.49 3.15
CA PRO A 689 -37.43 -2.21 4.40
C PRO A 689 -37.06 -1.34 5.61
N ASN A 690 -37.46 -1.76 6.82
CA ASN A 690 -37.00 -1.11 8.05
C ASN A 690 -35.49 -1.29 8.24
N ALA A 691 -34.98 -2.49 7.93
CA ALA A 691 -33.57 -2.80 8.01
C ALA A 691 -33.06 -3.35 6.67
N THR A 692 -31.99 -2.75 6.15
CA THR A 692 -31.24 -3.27 5.01
C THR A 692 -29.88 -3.76 5.49
N ILE A 693 -29.53 -5.01 5.16
CA ILE A 693 -28.22 -5.60 5.40
C ILE A 693 -27.57 -5.82 4.04
N GLN A 694 -26.47 -5.13 3.77
CA GLN A 694 -25.66 -5.39 2.60
C GLN A 694 -24.60 -6.43 2.96
N TYR A 695 -24.73 -7.65 2.42
CA TYR A 695 -23.85 -8.78 2.72
C TYR A 695 -23.09 -9.22 1.46
N ARG A 696 -22.03 -8.47 1.12
CA ARG A 696 -21.08 -8.85 0.06
C ARG A 696 -20.24 -10.03 0.52
N CYS A 697 -20.26 -11.14 -0.21
CA CYS A 697 -19.63 -12.37 0.26
C CYS A 697 -18.73 -13.05 -0.77
N GLY A 698 -19.01 -12.96 -2.07
CA GLY A 698 -18.10 -13.50 -3.09
C GLY A 698 -16.72 -12.84 -3.05
N ASP A 699 -16.70 -11.50 -3.07
CA ASP A 699 -15.47 -10.72 -3.07
C ASP A 699 -14.79 -10.71 -1.69
N ASN A 700 -15.57 -10.62 -0.61
CA ASN A 700 -15.01 -10.51 0.74
C ASN A 700 -14.30 -11.80 1.20
N ILE A 701 -14.66 -12.96 0.62
CA ILE A 701 -13.93 -14.23 0.82
C ILE A 701 -12.74 -14.35 -0.14
N GLY A 702 -12.93 -13.96 -1.41
CA GLY A 702 -11.93 -14.13 -2.47
C GLY A 702 -10.72 -13.19 -2.36
N PHE A 703 -10.90 -11.99 -1.83
CA PHE A 703 -9.85 -10.97 -1.68
C PHE A 703 -9.20 -10.98 -0.30
N GLY A 704 -8.95 -12.15 0.30
CA GLY A 704 -8.43 -12.37 1.68
C GLY A 704 -7.06 -11.75 2.05
N LYS A 705 -6.67 -10.63 1.44
CA LYS A 705 -5.75 -9.62 2.00
C LYS A 705 -6.51 -8.89 3.14
N SER A 706 -5.79 -8.45 4.18
CA SER A 706 -6.28 -7.95 5.48
C SER A 706 -7.32 -6.79 5.49
N LYS A 707 -7.74 -6.28 4.32
CA LYS A 707 -8.66 -5.15 4.19
C LYS A 707 -10.13 -5.57 4.02
N TYR A 708 -10.41 -6.74 3.43
CA TYR A 708 -11.76 -7.29 3.24
C TYR A 708 -12.10 -8.38 4.27
N GLY A 709 -13.39 -8.60 4.56
CA GLY A 709 -13.83 -9.62 5.51
C GLY A 709 -15.35 -9.76 5.63
N LEU A 710 -15.79 -10.75 6.41
CA LEU A 710 -17.20 -10.98 6.74
C LEU A 710 -17.46 -10.60 8.20
N LEU A 711 -18.56 -9.88 8.43
CA LEU A 711 -19.08 -9.68 9.78
C LEU A 711 -19.75 -11.00 10.23
N PRO A 712 -19.45 -11.50 11.44
CA PRO A 712 -20.17 -12.63 12.01
C PRO A 712 -21.63 -12.25 12.28
N PHE A 713 -22.48 -13.25 12.45
CA PHE A 713 -23.92 -13.09 12.50
C PHE A 713 -24.39 -12.36 13.76
N SER A 714 -23.60 -12.39 14.84
CA SER A 714 -23.81 -11.51 15.99
C SER A 714 -23.85 -10.02 15.63
N ALA A 715 -23.35 -9.64 14.46
CA ALA A 715 -23.46 -8.29 13.96
C ALA A 715 -24.91 -7.87 13.62
N TYR A 716 -25.82 -8.83 13.47
CA TYR A 716 -27.19 -8.60 13.01
C TYR A 716 -28.21 -8.91 14.11
N LYS A 717 -27.91 -8.55 15.36
CA LYS A 717 -28.82 -8.66 16.50
C LYS A 717 -28.68 -7.49 17.47
N GLY A 718 -29.52 -7.45 18.50
CA GLY A 718 -29.42 -6.52 19.62
C GLY A 718 -29.74 -5.08 19.21
N HIS A 719 -28.97 -4.11 19.72
CA HIS A 719 -29.24 -2.68 19.51
C HIS A 719 -29.13 -2.23 18.05
N ARG A 720 -28.41 -2.99 17.21
CA ARG A 720 -28.25 -2.69 15.77
C ARG A 720 -29.46 -3.09 14.94
N LEU A 721 -30.19 -4.13 15.35
CA LEU A 721 -31.49 -4.49 14.78
C LEU A 721 -32.51 -4.66 15.93
N PRO A 722 -33.12 -3.57 16.41
CA PRO A 722 -34.10 -3.64 17.50
C PRO A 722 -35.34 -4.45 17.08
N LYS A 723 -35.67 -5.51 17.83
CA LYS A 723 -36.75 -6.46 17.49
C LYS A 723 -38.15 -5.83 17.49
N ASP A 724 -38.31 -4.74 18.23
CA ASP A 724 -39.53 -3.95 18.39
C ASP A 724 -39.78 -2.99 17.22
N ILE A 725 -38.74 -2.61 16.47
CA ILE A 725 -38.82 -1.62 15.39
C ILE A 725 -38.80 -2.30 14.01
N VAL A 726 -38.04 -3.38 13.87
CA VAL A 726 -37.74 -3.96 12.56
C VAL A 726 -38.81 -4.96 12.14
N ARG A 727 -39.64 -4.59 11.16
CA ARG A 727 -40.69 -5.46 10.59
C ARG A 727 -40.27 -6.12 9.26
N TYR A 728 -39.42 -5.45 8.48
CA TYR A 728 -38.84 -5.98 7.25
C TYR A 728 -37.32 -5.91 7.32
N ILE A 729 -36.66 -7.05 7.08
CA ILE A 729 -35.19 -7.19 7.02
C ILE A 729 -34.82 -7.69 5.63
N TYR A 730 -34.15 -6.85 4.82
CA TYR A 730 -33.66 -7.30 3.52
C TYR A 730 -32.15 -7.47 3.57
N VAL A 731 -31.67 -8.68 3.32
CA VAL A 731 -30.29 -8.99 3.03
C VAL A 731 -30.08 -8.87 1.53
N ILE A 732 -29.34 -7.87 1.08
CA ILE A 732 -28.95 -7.68 -0.31
C ILE A 732 -27.52 -8.21 -0.51
N ALA A 733 -27.36 -9.11 -1.47
CA ALA A 733 -26.12 -9.85 -1.69
C ALA A 733 -25.79 -9.99 -3.18
N ASP A 734 -24.53 -10.34 -3.44
CA ASP A 734 -23.99 -10.49 -4.79
C ASP A 734 -24.74 -11.56 -5.60
N SER A 735 -24.92 -11.28 -6.90
CA SER A 735 -25.42 -12.27 -7.86
C SER A 735 -24.57 -13.54 -7.80
N PRO A 736 -25.18 -14.74 -7.88
CA PRO A 736 -24.43 -15.99 -8.04
C PRO A 736 -23.46 -15.97 -9.23
N ASN A 737 -23.74 -15.13 -10.24
CA ASN A 737 -22.97 -15.03 -11.48
C ASN A 737 -21.90 -13.92 -11.47
N ARG A 738 -21.70 -13.20 -10.36
CA ARG A 738 -20.77 -12.04 -10.30
C ARG A 738 -19.30 -12.41 -10.53
N SER A 739 -18.93 -13.70 -10.46
CA SER A 739 -17.60 -14.22 -10.79
C SER A 739 -17.67 -15.75 -10.98
N PRO A 740 -18.14 -16.26 -12.13
CA PRO A 740 -18.42 -17.68 -12.32
C PRO A 740 -17.16 -18.56 -12.29
N GLY A 741 -15.97 -17.99 -12.53
CA GLY A 741 -14.68 -18.68 -12.40
C GLY A 741 -14.03 -18.64 -11.02
N ASN A 742 -14.62 -17.92 -10.05
CA ASN A 742 -14.04 -17.80 -8.71
C ASN A 742 -14.52 -18.95 -7.81
N VAL A 743 -13.57 -19.75 -7.32
CA VAL A 743 -13.78 -20.94 -6.46
C VAL A 743 -14.54 -20.60 -5.16
N TYR A 744 -14.56 -19.33 -4.75
CA TYR A 744 -15.26 -18.84 -3.56
C TYR A 744 -16.73 -18.49 -3.81
N SER A 745 -17.16 -18.26 -5.05
CA SER A 745 -18.55 -17.89 -5.38
C SER A 745 -19.56 -18.98 -4.94
N GLY A 746 -19.19 -20.25 -5.09
CA GLY A 746 -20.02 -21.39 -4.65
C GLY A 746 -20.16 -21.52 -3.13
N ARG A 747 -19.22 -20.96 -2.35
CA ARG A 747 -19.28 -20.98 -0.87
C ARG A 747 -20.28 -19.98 -0.31
N CYS A 748 -20.57 -18.94 -1.09
CA CYS A 748 -21.38 -17.82 -0.64
C CYS A 748 -22.85 -18.18 -0.42
N GLU A 749 -23.38 -19.11 -1.24
CA GLU A 749 -24.75 -19.60 -1.07
C GLU A 749 -24.96 -20.18 0.33
N THR A 750 -24.07 -21.09 0.77
CA THR A 750 -24.19 -21.71 2.10
C THR A 750 -24.14 -20.67 3.22
N ILE A 751 -23.24 -19.70 3.16
CA ILE A 751 -23.13 -18.63 4.18
C ILE A 751 -24.42 -17.80 4.23
N LEU A 752 -24.96 -17.39 3.07
CA LEU A 752 -26.18 -16.59 3.00
C LEU A 752 -27.41 -17.37 3.47
N GLN A 753 -27.47 -18.69 3.20
CA GLN A 753 -28.53 -19.54 3.72
C GLN A 753 -28.51 -19.63 5.25
N ARG A 754 -27.32 -19.73 5.84
CA ARG A 754 -27.13 -19.77 7.29
C ARG A 754 -27.44 -18.41 7.93
N LEU A 755 -27.03 -17.30 7.30
CA LEU A 755 -27.41 -15.96 7.73
C LEU A 755 -28.93 -15.75 7.67
N PHE A 756 -29.60 -16.19 6.59
CA PHE A 756 -31.05 -16.11 6.49
C PHE A 756 -31.73 -16.88 7.63
N ALA A 757 -31.33 -18.13 7.87
CA ALA A 757 -31.86 -18.93 8.97
C ALA A 757 -31.61 -18.28 10.34
N TYR A 758 -30.43 -17.71 10.55
CA TYR A 758 -30.08 -16.97 11.75
C TYR A 758 -31.01 -15.76 11.97
N LEU A 759 -31.23 -14.94 10.94
CA LEU A 759 -32.09 -13.77 11.02
C LEU A 759 -33.55 -14.14 11.27
N VAL A 760 -34.06 -15.21 10.65
CA VAL A 760 -35.42 -15.72 10.91
C VAL A 760 -35.57 -16.16 12.37
N LYS A 761 -34.55 -16.84 12.92
CA LYS A 761 -34.53 -17.26 14.32
C LYS A 761 -34.46 -16.06 15.28
N GLU A 762 -33.61 -15.08 14.98
CA GLU A 762 -33.43 -13.91 15.84
C GLU A 762 -34.59 -12.92 15.75
N HIS A 763 -35.24 -12.81 14.60
CA HIS A 763 -36.34 -11.88 14.34
C HIS A 763 -37.59 -12.61 13.83
N PRO A 764 -38.21 -13.47 14.67
CA PRO A 764 -39.33 -14.31 14.23
C PRO A 764 -40.59 -13.53 13.84
N GLN A 765 -40.69 -12.27 14.26
CA GLN A 765 -41.80 -11.36 13.94
C GLN A 765 -41.53 -10.51 12.69
N ALA A 766 -40.31 -10.56 12.14
CA ALA A 766 -39.94 -9.80 10.96
C ALA A 766 -40.08 -10.65 9.69
N VAL A 767 -40.46 -9.99 8.60
CA VAL A 767 -40.33 -10.54 7.27
C VAL A 767 -38.86 -10.43 6.86
N VAL A 768 -38.19 -11.57 6.69
CA VAL A 768 -36.81 -11.64 6.24
C VAL A 768 -36.79 -11.96 4.76
N VAL A 769 -36.02 -11.20 3.99
CA VAL A 769 -35.80 -11.41 2.56
C VAL A 769 -34.30 -11.47 2.31
N LEU A 770 -33.85 -12.49 1.58
CA LEU A 770 -32.51 -12.55 1.00
C LEU A 770 -32.64 -12.31 -0.51
N LYS A 771 -32.08 -11.22 -1.02
CA LYS A 771 -32.03 -10.90 -2.45
C LYS A 771 -30.61 -11.08 -2.98
N ARG A 772 -30.45 -11.91 -4.01
CA ARG A 772 -29.14 -12.18 -4.63
C ARG A 772 -29.11 -11.70 -6.07
N GLY A 773 -28.35 -10.64 -6.35
CA GLY A 773 -28.22 -10.09 -7.70
C GLY A 773 -29.43 -9.27 -8.15
N GLY A 774 -30.04 -8.52 -7.24
CA GLY A 774 -31.14 -7.60 -7.56
C GLY A 774 -30.68 -6.34 -8.31
N ASP A 775 -31.63 -5.45 -8.57
CA ASP A 775 -31.37 -4.13 -9.14
C ASP A 775 -30.51 -3.28 -8.20
N LEU A 776 -29.30 -2.96 -8.65
CA LEU A 776 -28.29 -2.24 -7.87
C LEU A 776 -28.72 -0.82 -7.46
N PHE A 777 -29.55 -0.14 -8.25
CA PHE A 777 -30.02 1.21 -7.94
C PHE A 777 -31.16 1.19 -6.93
N LEU A 778 -32.01 0.17 -6.98
CA LEU A 778 -32.99 -0.07 -5.91
C LEU A 778 -32.31 -0.49 -4.60
N ASP A 779 -31.20 -1.21 -4.68
CA ASP A 779 -30.37 -1.50 -3.50
C ASP A 779 -29.77 -0.22 -2.88
N TYR A 780 -29.40 0.77 -3.70
CA TYR A 780 -29.02 2.09 -3.20
C TYR A 780 -30.18 2.79 -2.48
N ALA A 781 -31.39 2.74 -3.04
CA ALA A 781 -32.59 3.28 -2.38
C ALA A 781 -32.85 2.60 -1.03
N ARG A 782 -32.73 1.28 -0.96
CA ARG A 782 -32.87 0.50 0.28
C ARG A 782 -31.86 0.94 1.34
N ILE A 783 -30.59 1.09 0.99
CA ILE A 783 -29.55 1.53 1.92
C ILE A 783 -29.75 3.00 2.35
N ALA A 784 -30.10 3.88 1.41
CA ALA A 784 -30.25 5.31 1.66
C ALA A 784 -31.49 5.68 2.48
N TYR A 785 -32.54 4.84 2.44
CA TYR A 785 -33.84 5.16 3.03
C TYR A 785 -34.30 4.25 4.18
N SER A 786 -33.65 3.11 4.42
CA SER A 786 -34.00 2.27 5.58
C SER A 786 -33.71 2.97 6.91
N ASN A 787 -34.53 2.66 7.93
CA ASN A 787 -34.30 3.12 9.31
C ASN A 787 -33.00 2.58 9.88
N VAL A 788 -32.58 1.40 9.43
CA VAL A 788 -31.30 0.78 9.78
C VAL A 788 -30.63 0.28 8.51
N ALA A 789 -29.36 0.60 8.30
CA ALA A 789 -28.54 0.03 7.24
C ALA A 789 -27.27 -0.59 7.84
N VAL A 790 -27.06 -1.88 7.67
CA VAL A 790 -25.83 -2.58 8.09
C VAL A 790 -25.03 -2.94 6.84
N CYS A 791 -23.86 -2.34 6.68
CA CYS A 791 -23.02 -2.52 5.50
C CYS A 791 -22.00 -3.64 5.68
N SER A 792 -21.57 -4.27 4.59
CA SER A 792 -20.27 -4.94 4.54
C SER A 792 -19.18 -3.93 4.18
N ALA A 793 -17.91 -4.35 4.28
CA ALA A 793 -16.75 -3.53 3.93
C ALA A 793 -16.67 -3.31 2.40
N SER A 794 -17.51 -2.43 1.87
CA SER A 794 -17.72 -2.22 0.43
C SER A 794 -18.08 -0.76 0.12
N THR A 795 -17.40 -0.17 -0.87
CA THR A 795 -17.73 1.17 -1.41
C THR A 795 -19.15 1.25 -1.96
N PHE A 796 -19.66 0.15 -2.51
CA PHE A 796 -21.05 0.06 -2.97
C PHE A 796 -22.05 0.36 -1.85
N CYS A 797 -21.77 -0.04 -0.61
CA CYS A 797 -22.63 0.28 0.52
C CYS A 797 -22.32 1.64 1.12
N LEU A 798 -21.04 2.04 1.15
CA LEU A 798 -20.57 3.28 1.78
C LEU A 798 -21.32 4.52 1.26
N TRP A 799 -21.41 4.71 -0.04
CA TRP A 799 -21.95 5.95 -0.61
C TRP A 799 -23.44 6.17 -0.35
N PRO A 800 -24.35 5.22 -0.65
CA PRO A 800 -25.74 5.37 -0.27
C PRO A 800 -25.93 5.42 1.25
N ALA A 801 -25.06 4.76 2.03
CA ALA A 801 -25.10 4.86 3.50
C ALA A 801 -24.76 6.28 4.00
N LEU A 802 -23.76 6.94 3.42
CA LEU A 802 -23.46 8.35 3.72
C LEU A 802 -24.56 9.32 3.27
N SER A 803 -25.44 8.87 2.36
CA SER A 803 -26.61 9.63 1.94
C SER A 803 -27.83 9.41 2.86
N ASN A 804 -27.79 8.45 3.78
CA ASN A 804 -28.87 8.16 4.71
C ASN A 804 -28.90 9.21 5.85
N GLN A 805 -29.86 10.13 5.76
CA GLN A 805 -29.97 11.27 6.70
C GLN A 805 -30.86 10.99 7.91
N HIS A 806 -31.61 9.88 7.93
CA HIS A 806 -32.67 9.64 8.91
C HIS A 806 -32.51 8.31 9.65
N GLY A 807 -31.99 7.28 8.99
CA GLY A 807 -31.73 5.97 9.57
C GLY A 807 -30.35 5.86 10.22
N GLN A 808 -30.17 4.85 11.06
CA GLN A 808 -28.91 4.48 11.65
C GLN A 808 -28.10 3.60 10.69
N VAL A 809 -26.89 4.03 10.38
CA VAL A 809 -25.95 3.27 9.56
C VAL A 809 -24.95 2.59 10.49
N HIS A 810 -24.70 1.31 10.23
CA HIS A 810 -23.67 0.52 10.89
C HIS A 810 -22.68 0.00 9.84
N PHE A 811 -21.43 0.42 9.93
CA PHE A 811 -20.38 0.07 8.97
C PHE A 811 -19.19 -0.58 9.68
N PRO A 812 -18.62 -1.69 9.18
CA PRO A 812 -17.51 -2.37 9.83
C PRO A 812 -16.26 -1.50 9.89
N LEU A 813 -15.51 -1.56 11.00
CA LEU A 813 -14.13 -1.05 11.01
C LEU A 813 -13.29 -1.77 9.95
N THR A 814 -12.82 -1.01 8.98
CA THR A 814 -11.99 -1.50 7.88
C THR A 814 -10.99 -0.44 7.43
N PRO A 815 -9.74 -0.82 7.13
CA PRO A 815 -8.80 0.09 6.51
C PRO A 815 -9.19 0.47 5.07
N LEU A 816 -10.20 -0.19 4.47
CA LEU A 816 -10.73 0.16 3.15
C LEU A 816 -11.41 1.53 3.13
N VAL A 817 -11.90 2.03 4.25
CA VAL A 817 -12.59 3.31 4.30
C VAL A 817 -11.84 4.22 5.24
N ALA A 818 -11.18 5.23 4.69
CA ALA A 818 -10.43 6.25 5.42
C ALA A 818 -9.42 5.70 6.44
N LYS A 819 -8.82 4.52 6.15
CA LYS A 819 -7.96 3.77 7.08
C LYS A 819 -8.59 3.54 8.46
N ALA A 820 -9.91 3.38 8.54
CA ALA A 820 -10.69 3.16 9.76
C ALA A 820 -10.52 1.75 10.34
N ASP A 821 -9.29 1.34 10.65
CA ASP A 821 -8.98 0.00 11.16
C ASP A 821 -9.30 -0.15 12.67
N THR A 822 -9.37 0.97 13.38
CA THR A 822 -9.69 1.07 14.81
C THR A 822 -10.66 2.23 15.07
N ASN A 823 -11.34 2.24 16.21
CA ASN A 823 -12.17 3.37 16.65
C ASN A 823 -11.42 4.70 16.70
N LEU A 824 -10.12 4.69 16.97
CA LEU A 824 -9.28 5.90 17.02
C LEU A 824 -8.99 6.47 15.63
N THR A 825 -8.84 5.59 14.64
CA THR A 825 -8.55 5.96 13.25
C THR A 825 -9.81 6.22 12.44
N ALA A 826 -10.95 5.74 12.92
CA ALA A 826 -12.22 5.85 12.23
C ALA A 826 -12.72 7.30 12.24
N PRO A 827 -12.93 7.94 11.07
CA PRO A 827 -13.41 9.31 11.02
C PRO A 827 -14.87 9.38 11.49
N ASN A 828 -15.25 10.53 12.04
CA ASN A 828 -16.66 10.84 12.24
C ASN A 828 -17.30 11.17 10.88
N LEU A 829 -18.19 10.29 10.41
CA LEU A 829 -18.89 10.42 9.13
C LEU A 829 -20.32 10.96 9.27
N GLY A 830 -20.69 11.44 10.46
CA GLY A 830 -22.02 11.98 10.77
C GLY A 830 -22.65 11.30 11.98
N ALA A 831 -23.62 11.98 12.59
CA ALA A 831 -24.26 11.52 13.84
C ALA A 831 -25.04 10.20 13.69
N ASN A 832 -25.46 9.87 12.47
CA ASN A 832 -26.19 8.64 12.17
C ASN A 832 -25.29 7.50 11.66
N PHE A 833 -23.98 7.73 11.54
CA PHE A 833 -23.03 6.76 11.02
C PHE A 833 -22.20 6.17 12.16
N ASN A 834 -22.37 4.87 12.38
CA ASN A 834 -21.77 4.14 13.50
C ASN A 834 -20.78 3.11 12.98
N TRP A 835 -19.56 3.13 13.51
CA TRP A 835 -18.57 2.08 13.24
C TRP A 835 -18.84 0.86 14.11
N ILE A 836 -18.92 -0.33 13.49
CA ILE A 836 -19.02 -1.61 14.19
C ILE A 836 -17.61 -1.98 14.63
N SER A 837 -17.40 -1.96 15.94
CA SER A 837 -16.07 -2.13 16.56
C SER A 837 -16.04 -3.20 17.63
N GLU A 838 -17.20 -3.51 18.19
CA GLU A 838 -17.42 -4.55 19.18
C GLU A 838 -17.44 -5.96 18.58
N VAL A 839 -17.50 -6.06 17.25
CA VAL A 839 -17.46 -7.32 16.52
C VAL A 839 -16.29 -7.31 15.55
N GLN A 840 -15.40 -8.30 15.68
CA GLN A 840 -14.28 -8.47 14.78
C GLN A 840 -14.73 -9.16 13.49
N MET A 841 -14.39 -8.58 12.34
CA MET A 841 -14.59 -9.25 11.05
C MET A 841 -13.69 -10.47 10.91
N ILE A 842 -14.22 -11.54 10.35
CA ILE A 842 -13.44 -12.68 9.88
C ILE A 842 -12.77 -12.28 8.57
N LYS A 843 -11.44 -12.14 8.59
CA LYS A 843 -10.63 -11.71 7.44
C LYS A 843 -9.74 -12.84 6.87
N GLN A 844 -9.55 -13.92 7.62
CA GLN A 844 -8.59 -15.00 7.31
C GLN A 844 -9.28 -16.32 6.92
N PHE A 845 -9.75 -16.40 5.68
CA PHE A 845 -10.51 -17.56 5.20
C PHE A 845 -9.64 -18.79 4.87
N LYS A 846 -8.31 -18.63 4.73
CA LYS A 846 -7.40 -19.70 4.29
C LYS A 846 -7.16 -20.80 5.34
N HIS A 847 -7.43 -20.53 6.62
CA HIS A 847 -7.18 -21.45 7.73
C HIS A 847 -8.33 -22.42 8.01
N TYR A 848 -9.51 -22.17 7.46
CA TYR A 848 -10.65 -23.07 7.61
C TYR A 848 -10.50 -24.30 6.72
N ARG A 849 -10.20 -25.45 7.36
CA ARG A 849 -10.21 -26.77 6.74
C ARG A 849 -10.96 -27.77 7.64
N PRO A 850 -12.10 -28.33 7.19
CA PRO A 850 -12.83 -27.98 5.96
C PRO A 850 -13.34 -26.51 5.97
N TRP A 851 -13.63 -25.95 4.79
CA TRP A 851 -13.88 -24.50 4.65
C TRP A 851 -15.17 -24.04 5.34
N ASP A 852 -16.14 -24.94 5.45
CA ASP A 852 -17.45 -24.76 6.05
C ASP A 852 -17.38 -24.52 7.56
N ARG A 853 -16.28 -24.87 8.24
CA ARG A 853 -16.03 -24.44 9.63
C ARG A 853 -16.10 -22.93 9.84
N VAL A 854 -15.92 -22.12 8.79
CA VAL A 854 -16.11 -20.67 8.89
C VAL A 854 -17.54 -20.30 9.27
N ILE A 855 -18.52 -21.15 8.94
CA ILE A 855 -19.94 -20.94 9.28
C ILE A 855 -20.12 -21.02 10.79
N ASP A 856 -19.48 -21.98 11.45
CA ASP A 856 -19.55 -22.14 12.90
C ASP A 856 -19.01 -20.89 13.61
N ASP A 857 -17.90 -20.33 13.12
CA ASP A 857 -17.32 -19.08 13.65
C ASP A 857 -18.21 -17.87 13.35
N LEU A 858 -18.80 -17.80 12.14
CA LEU A 858 -19.78 -16.75 11.81
C LEU A 858 -21.02 -16.82 12.72
N GLU A 859 -21.42 -18.00 13.17
CA GLU A 859 -22.59 -18.17 14.05
C GLU A 859 -22.30 -18.00 15.55
N SER A 860 -21.09 -18.37 15.98
CA SER A 860 -20.71 -18.43 17.40
C SER A 860 -20.09 -17.15 17.94
N MET A 861 -19.41 -16.36 17.10
CA MET A 861 -18.92 -15.01 17.43
C MET A 861 -20.06 -14.02 17.43
#